data_AF-A0A662XI10-F1
#
_entry.id   AF-A0A662XI10-F1
#
_cell.length_a   1.000
_cell.length_b   1.000
_cell.length_c   1.000
_cell.angle_alpha   90.00
_cell.angle_beta   90.00
_cell.angle_gamma   90.00
#
_symmetry.space_group_name_H-M   'P 1'
#
loop_
_entity.id
_entity.type
_entity.pdbx_description
1 polymer ?
#
loop_
_entity_poly.entity_id
_entity_poly.type
_entity_poly.pdbx_seq_one_letter_code
_entity_poly.pdbx_strand_id
1 'polypeptide(L)'
;MPLQAARAGEKGVVGGPHGRVTAYGTFLDPGGGRSAENESGKTRARSTSNATTATADEEETHTPQQPEEEKAGDGSSLPLLHPESPATAWWRKLFFEVFDKKMLHSELDASQVWDLSAEHTSAEASAEFREVYTRYRRRGCSLKHAIWYTHAWKLAACWALQFASLLCDACTPVLLYALLAMAISGEYEQSQIYALLALLYVSALGEILLHCHSHFLGFKTNLKITGALRALVFENTISQAAYASDDGFGGKKRMAEMAHLYDEDVVNVGRMVTHMQFLWRSVLQIVFELFILVQVIGISFQSIAVAFLSMAALLMGLSRVGNRVRRKLQKKVEERLNVIHECFKGIQMVKLNAWEDKMQEKIERARDEENRERRKVNFVAALQYCLGVDSPNLASVFIFGWVAMQDISAMSPARVFPALLLLRRIKSHFYHIVRLFDVVSKGQASYCKIDCYLSTCHARACEQAKKDHQRRSQPILTGGAGPNAPEMVVAMERACFGQSVEPGKALLLNVSFHARRGQLAMIQGEAGAGKSTLLNAVLGDINCLFGDVFVAEDCRLAYCAQEPWLQTLSIRDNVLFGSAFDYKKYWCVIEACCLTDDLRMLPEGDDTKVGPKGINLSGGQKARVALARACYADADIYLLDCPFASVDAIVQNEIFTKCIVELLRFKTVLMVTHNPELSSSGFVDHVIRVEDLTVHVESAEKGWAVGRHPSRRVDTRNSLPPWRHEDKSVTATTGAPQRRGLALWEPATPPLSCSTLSIKLSALKTVPEVGNTQVPVTSECVGTKVAKKFQWKKEWFSIKTWKVLLKGGNCLRFHVPAKFFLLLYAFAGTMKDVYLMGWSNRAVHGDVSANDVMDDMKHSANVYAVLVISSIVSGFASSVLHAQALSVSANLMFHDMTVALLRAPMKFFYTTPVGELFNRYF
;
A
#
# COMPACT_ATOMS: atom_id res chain seq x y z
N MET A 1 57.71 -31.20 -11.23
CA MET A 1 57.88 -32.66 -11.27
C MET A 1 56.55 -33.30 -11.63
N PRO A 2 56.53 -34.31 -12.50
CA PRO A 2 55.92 -34.24 -13.83
C PRO A 2 54.70 -35.18 -13.97
N LEU A 3 53.85 -35.11 -15.00
CA LEU A 3 54.08 -35.68 -16.34
C LEU A 3 52.94 -35.30 -17.32
N GLN A 4 53.36 -34.92 -18.55
CA GLN A 4 52.90 -35.32 -19.91
C GLN A 4 51.40 -35.25 -20.29
N ALA A 5 50.96 -34.99 -21.53
CA ALA A 5 51.47 -34.74 -22.89
C ALA A 5 50.20 -34.55 -23.77
N ALA A 6 50.11 -33.98 -24.97
CA ALA A 6 51.02 -33.36 -25.93
C ALA A 6 50.15 -32.68 -27.04
N ARG A 7 50.69 -31.60 -27.62
CA ARG A 7 50.76 -31.20 -29.07
C ARG A 7 49.47 -31.18 -29.91
N ALA A 8 49.24 -30.24 -30.83
CA ALA A 8 50.04 -29.29 -31.61
C ALA A 8 49.10 -28.13 -32.03
N GLY A 9 49.48 -26.93 -32.47
CA GLY A 9 50.72 -26.30 -32.93
C GLY A 9 50.23 -25.06 -33.71
N GLU A 10 50.63 -23.85 -33.32
CA GLU A 10 51.61 -23.01 -34.05
C GLU A 10 51.01 -22.36 -35.33
N LYS A 11 51.09 -21.05 -35.63
CA LYS A 11 52.06 -19.96 -35.41
C LYS A 11 51.29 -18.63 -35.55
N GLY A 12 51.65 -17.47 -35.01
CA GLY A 12 52.81 -17.03 -34.25
C GLY A 12 53.03 -15.53 -34.49
N VAL A 13 53.44 -14.83 -33.42
CA VAL A 13 54.46 -13.75 -33.42
C VAL A 13 53.98 -12.37 -33.92
N VAL A 14 54.26 -11.20 -33.33
CA VAL A 14 54.97 -10.65 -32.15
C VAL A 14 54.48 -9.17 -32.11
N GLY A 15 54.19 -8.52 -30.98
CA GLY A 15 55.11 -8.05 -29.96
C GLY A 15 54.48 -6.87 -29.21
N GLY A 16 54.68 -6.78 -27.90
CA GLY A 16 54.27 -5.63 -27.07
C GLY A 16 55.31 -4.49 -27.16
N PRO A 17 55.53 -3.71 -26.08
CA PRO A 17 54.64 -3.39 -24.96
C PRO A 17 54.66 -1.87 -24.61
N HIS A 18 54.01 -1.50 -23.50
CA HIS A 18 54.08 -0.21 -22.78
C HIS A 18 53.39 0.98 -23.48
N GLY A 19 52.71 1.90 -22.81
CA GLY A 19 52.51 2.13 -21.39
C GLY A 19 52.22 3.61 -21.19
N ARG A 20 51.14 3.90 -20.45
CA ARG A 20 50.95 5.07 -19.58
C ARG A 20 50.74 6.48 -20.17
N VAL A 21 49.73 7.12 -19.57
CA VAL A 21 49.71 8.51 -19.02
C VAL A 21 49.03 9.61 -19.85
N THR A 22 47.80 9.90 -19.38
CA THR A 22 47.18 11.21 -19.06
C THR A 22 47.19 12.39 -20.02
N ALA A 23 46.00 13.04 -20.08
CA ALA A 23 45.73 14.45 -19.77
C ALA A 23 45.10 15.29 -20.90
N TYR A 24 43.91 15.81 -20.58
CA TYR A 24 43.37 17.17 -20.75
C TYR A 24 43.69 18.03 -21.99
N GLY A 25 42.62 18.67 -22.48
CA GLY A 25 42.64 19.99 -23.13
C GLY A 25 42.04 19.98 -24.53
N THR A 26 40.76 20.33 -24.73
CA THR A 26 40.27 21.68 -25.11
C THR A 26 41.14 22.43 -26.11
N PHE A 27 40.67 22.61 -27.35
CA PHE A 27 40.15 23.88 -27.90
C PHE A 27 40.09 23.83 -29.44
N LEU A 28 39.13 24.60 -29.98
CA LEU A 28 39.14 25.28 -31.29
C LEU A 28 38.80 24.47 -32.56
N ASP A 29 37.54 24.69 -33.01
CA ASP A 29 37.16 25.18 -34.36
C ASP A 29 38.27 25.91 -35.15
N PRO A 30 38.20 26.14 -36.49
CA PRO A 30 36.98 26.21 -37.31
C PRO A 30 37.12 25.65 -38.75
N GLY A 31 36.02 25.70 -39.51
CA GLY A 31 36.11 26.31 -40.84
C GLY A 31 35.71 25.45 -42.04
N GLY A 32 34.66 25.94 -42.71
CA GLY A 32 34.46 25.85 -44.17
C GLY A 32 33.86 24.52 -44.64
N GLY A 33 32.77 24.47 -45.38
CA GLY A 33 32.08 25.49 -46.16
C GLY A 33 31.59 24.85 -47.46
N ARG A 34 30.42 25.30 -47.94
CA ARG A 34 29.82 25.05 -49.28
C ARG A 34 29.33 23.62 -49.51
N SER A 35 28.25 23.33 -50.24
CA SER A 35 27.34 24.04 -51.15
C SER A 35 26.21 23.04 -51.47
N ALA A 36 24.93 23.41 -51.36
CA ALA A 36 24.04 23.87 -52.44
C ALA A 36 23.43 22.75 -53.32
N GLU A 37 22.09 22.79 -53.44
CA GLU A 37 21.14 22.25 -54.46
C GLU A 37 19.86 21.85 -53.70
N ASN A 38 18.72 22.56 -53.69
CA ASN A 38 17.97 23.38 -54.66
C ASN A 38 17.22 22.57 -55.72
N GLU A 39 15.91 22.35 -55.49
CA GLU A 39 14.80 22.19 -56.45
C GLU A 39 13.49 22.22 -55.62
N SER A 40 12.70 23.30 -55.55
CA SER A 40 11.72 23.85 -56.50
C SER A 40 10.70 22.79 -57.01
N GLY A 41 9.38 22.96 -56.97
CA GLY A 41 8.52 24.09 -56.62
C GLY A 41 7.10 23.89 -57.20
N LYS A 42 6.24 24.91 -56.96
CA LYS A 42 4.93 25.22 -57.57
C LYS A 42 3.71 24.45 -57.02
N THR A 43 2.53 25.02 -56.77
CA THR A 43 1.89 26.35 -56.91
C THR A 43 0.51 26.22 -56.21
N ARG A 44 -0.19 27.23 -55.66
CA ARG A 44 -0.82 28.37 -56.37
C ARG A 44 -1.50 29.31 -55.35
N ALA A 45 -1.52 30.59 -55.71
CA ALA A 45 -1.90 31.75 -54.91
C ALA A 45 -3.30 32.32 -55.20
N ARG A 46 -3.78 33.25 -54.35
CA ARG A 46 -4.43 34.55 -54.67
C ARG A 46 -4.75 35.32 -53.35
N SER A 47 -4.08 36.44 -53.04
CA SER A 47 -4.32 37.86 -53.44
C SER A 47 -5.29 38.57 -52.47
N THR A 48 -5.13 39.80 -51.94
CA THR A 48 -4.34 41.01 -52.31
C THR A 48 -4.57 42.07 -51.19
N SER A 49 -3.57 42.87 -50.76
CA SER A 49 -3.27 44.30 -51.10
C SER A 49 -3.47 45.19 -49.85
N ASN A 50 -2.71 46.23 -49.47
CA ASN A 50 -1.59 47.06 -49.97
C ASN A 50 -1.00 47.76 -48.70
N ALA A 51 0.30 47.82 -48.42
CA ALA A 51 1.41 48.61 -49.00
C ALA A 51 1.55 50.06 -48.46
N THR A 52 2.67 50.35 -47.79
CA THR A 52 3.63 51.52 -47.92
C THR A 52 4.56 51.57 -46.68
N THR A 53 5.85 51.18 -46.77
CA THR A 53 7.09 52.03 -46.90
C THR A 53 7.31 53.00 -45.73
N ALA A 54 8.47 53.16 -45.08
CA ALA A 54 9.87 52.78 -45.30
C ALA A 54 10.71 53.10 -44.02
N THR A 55 11.93 52.52 -43.91
CA THR A 55 13.19 53.04 -43.28
C THR A 55 13.17 53.54 -41.82
N ALA A 56 14.20 53.53 -40.98
CA ALA A 56 15.53 52.94 -40.80
C ALA A 56 16.00 53.50 -39.42
N ASP A 57 17.06 52.93 -38.83
CA ASP A 57 17.91 53.52 -37.76
C ASP A 57 17.30 53.59 -36.33
N GLU A 58 17.81 52.77 -35.40
CA GLU A 58 18.99 52.96 -34.51
C GLU A 58 18.68 53.76 -33.23
N GLU A 59 19.01 53.08 -32.12
CA GLU A 59 19.49 53.56 -30.82
C GLU A 59 18.65 54.50 -29.92
N GLU A 60 18.32 53.89 -28.77
CA GLU A 60 18.57 54.37 -27.41
C GLU A 60 17.75 55.49 -26.74
N THR A 61 17.36 55.11 -25.51
CA THR A 61 17.18 55.91 -24.28
C THR A 61 15.86 56.63 -23.96
N HIS A 62 15.26 56.12 -22.86
CA HIS A 62 14.61 56.82 -21.74
C HIS A 62 13.46 57.81 -21.98
N THR A 63 12.30 57.54 -21.35
CA THR A 63 11.72 58.23 -20.16
C THR A 63 10.24 57.76 -19.96
N PRO A 64 9.36 58.32 -19.08
CA PRO A 64 8.83 57.64 -17.90
C PRO A 64 7.28 57.52 -17.86
N GLN A 65 6.78 56.80 -16.83
CA GLN A 65 5.46 56.91 -16.14
C GLN A 65 4.14 57.18 -16.91
N GLN A 66 3.32 56.12 -16.99
CA GLN A 66 1.88 55.96 -16.62
C GLN A 66 0.80 56.89 -17.24
N PRO A 67 -0.43 56.39 -17.53
CA PRO A 67 -1.23 55.61 -16.57
C PRO A 67 -2.01 54.40 -17.13
N GLU A 68 -2.55 53.67 -16.16
CA GLU A 68 -3.40 52.49 -16.20
C GLU A 68 -4.57 52.58 -17.20
N GLU A 69 -4.75 51.51 -17.98
CA GLU A 69 -6.07 51.04 -18.39
C GLU A 69 -6.19 49.56 -18.02
N GLU A 70 -6.98 49.31 -16.97
CA GLU A 70 -7.52 48.01 -16.61
C GLU A 70 -8.20 47.36 -17.83
N LYS A 71 -7.53 46.38 -18.45
CA LYS A 71 -8.24 45.34 -19.20
C LYS A 71 -8.40 44.13 -18.30
N ALA A 72 -9.55 44.15 -17.63
CA ALA A 72 -10.36 43.04 -17.15
C ALA A 72 -9.70 41.66 -17.35
N GLY A 73 -9.29 41.08 -16.22
CA GLY A 73 -9.17 39.64 -16.11
C GLY A 73 -10.52 39.02 -16.43
N ASP A 74 -10.64 38.41 -17.59
CA ASP A 74 -11.70 37.47 -17.88
C ASP A 74 -11.07 36.20 -18.43
N GLY A 75 -11.40 35.09 -17.76
CA GLY A 75 -10.55 33.92 -17.65
C GLY A 75 -10.19 33.57 -16.21
N SER A 76 -11.02 33.97 -15.23
CA SER A 76 -11.11 33.23 -13.97
C SER A 76 -11.37 31.76 -14.33
N SER A 77 -10.34 30.92 -14.25
CA SER A 77 -10.56 29.48 -14.17
C SER A 77 -11.39 29.28 -12.91
N LEU A 78 -12.71 29.11 -13.09
CA LEU A 78 -13.63 28.71 -12.03
C LEU A 78 -12.91 27.65 -11.20
N PRO A 79 -12.86 27.79 -9.86
CA PRO A 79 -12.27 26.75 -9.03
C PRO A 79 -12.91 25.43 -9.43
N LEU A 80 -12.08 24.45 -9.81
CA LEU A 80 -12.52 23.14 -10.29
C LEU A 80 -13.45 22.54 -9.24
N LEU A 81 -14.75 22.73 -9.46
CA LEU A 81 -15.80 22.30 -8.54
C LEU A 81 -15.63 20.81 -8.29
N HIS A 82 -15.73 20.41 -7.01
CA HIS A 82 -15.65 19.01 -6.66
C HIS A 82 -16.63 18.22 -7.54
N PRO A 83 -16.23 17.11 -8.18
CA PRO A 83 -17.03 16.45 -9.22
C PRO A 83 -18.43 16.02 -8.73
N GLU A 84 -18.52 15.75 -7.43
CA GLU A 84 -19.75 15.32 -6.77
C GLU A 84 -20.56 16.47 -6.16
N SER A 85 -20.02 17.69 -6.17
CA SER A 85 -20.70 18.89 -5.65
C SER A 85 -22.09 19.03 -6.28
N PRO A 86 -23.12 19.44 -5.52
CA PRO A 86 -24.46 19.70 -6.08
C PRO A 86 -24.43 20.75 -7.19
N ALA A 87 -23.43 21.64 -7.20
CA ALA A 87 -23.25 22.65 -8.23
C ALA A 87 -22.67 22.10 -9.57
N THR A 88 -22.17 20.87 -9.58
CA THR A 88 -21.71 20.22 -10.81
C THR A 88 -22.91 19.76 -11.64
N ALA A 89 -22.92 20.13 -12.92
CA ALA A 89 -23.99 19.80 -13.85
C ALA A 89 -24.31 18.29 -13.89
N TRP A 90 -25.59 17.94 -13.90
CA TRP A 90 -26.06 16.55 -13.81
C TRP A 90 -25.54 15.66 -14.96
N TRP A 91 -25.40 16.20 -16.18
CA TRP A 91 -24.90 15.44 -17.33
C TRP A 91 -23.42 15.07 -17.17
N ARG A 92 -22.61 15.94 -16.55
CA ARG A 92 -21.20 15.63 -16.25
C ARG A 92 -21.08 14.48 -15.26
N LYS A 93 -21.98 14.42 -14.27
CA LYS A 93 -22.08 13.29 -13.34
C LYS A 93 -22.49 12.01 -14.06
N LEU A 94 -23.46 12.11 -14.97
CA LEU A 94 -23.95 10.98 -15.76
C LEU A 94 -22.87 10.39 -16.68
N PHE A 95 -22.05 11.23 -17.32
CA PHE A 95 -21.02 10.78 -18.27
C PHE A 95 -19.61 10.70 -17.69
N PHE A 96 -19.45 10.90 -16.37
CA PHE A 96 -18.15 10.95 -15.70
C PHE A 96 -17.16 11.95 -16.34
N GLU A 97 -17.67 13.07 -16.85
CA GLU A 97 -16.86 14.13 -17.45
C GLU A 97 -16.31 15.05 -16.34
N VAL A 98 -15.26 14.58 -15.70
CA VAL A 98 -14.72 15.16 -14.47
C VAL A 98 -13.41 15.93 -14.66
N PHE A 99 -12.57 15.51 -15.62
CA PHE A 99 -11.22 16.05 -15.79
C PHE A 99 -11.14 17.07 -16.90
N ASP A 100 -10.49 18.21 -16.62
CA ASP A 100 -10.08 19.14 -17.66
C ASP A 100 -8.96 18.51 -18.50
N LYS A 101 -9.04 18.66 -19.83
CA LYS A 101 -8.04 18.15 -20.77
C LYS A 101 -6.64 18.72 -20.47
N LYS A 102 -6.55 19.87 -19.80
CA LYS A 102 -5.28 20.46 -19.36
C LYS A 102 -4.53 19.60 -18.34
N MET A 103 -5.22 18.86 -17.47
CA MET A 103 -4.57 17.98 -16.47
C MET A 103 -3.94 16.72 -17.08
N LEU A 104 -4.26 16.37 -18.34
CA LEU A 104 -3.62 15.23 -19.01
C LEU A 104 -2.14 15.48 -19.39
N HIS A 105 -1.69 16.73 -19.40
CA HIS A 105 -0.36 17.11 -19.88
C HIS A 105 0.67 17.35 -18.77
N SER A 106 0.25 17.39 -17.49
CA SER A 106 1.12 17.57 -16.32
C SER A 106 1.16 16.32 -15.44
N GLU A 107 2.27 16.11 -14.74
CA GLU A 107 2.31 15.15 -13.64
C GLU A 107 1.37 15.63 -12.52
N LEU A 108 0.54 14.72 -12.00
CA LEU A 108 -0.39 15.02 -10.92
C LEU A 108 0.38 15.17 -9.61
N ASP A 109 0.27 16.35 -9.00
CA ASP A 109 0.75 16.58 -7.64
C ASP A 109 -0.36 16.29 -6.61
N ALA A 110 0.00 15.93 -5.37
CA ALA A 110 -0.95 15.68 -4.29
C ALA A 110 -1.83 16.91 -3.98
N SER A 111 -1.29 18.11 -4.18
CA SER A 111 -2.03 19.38 -4.04
C SER A 111 -3.15 19.56 -5.08
N GLN A 112 -3.09 18.83 -6.20
CA GLN A 112 -4.06 18.90 -7.29
C GLN A 112 -5.18 17.85 -7.17
N VAL A 113 -5.12 16.98 -6.16
CA VAL A 113 -6.15 15.98 -5.89
C VAL A 113 -7.22 16.60 -4.99
N TRP A 114 -8.49 16.44 -5.36
CA TRP A 114 -9.59 16.92 -4.52
C TRP A 114 -9.61 16.22 -3.16
N ASP A 115 -9.88 17.00 -2.11
CA ASP A 115 -10.24 16.46 -0.82
C ASP A 115 -11.51 15.62 -0.91
N LEU A 116 -11.55 14.55 -0.11
CA LEU A 116 -12.72 13.70 0.00
C LEU A 116 -13.89 14.50 0.58
N SER A 117 -15.09 14.32 0.00
CA SER A 117 -16.31 14.83 0.62
C SER A 117 -16.46 14.29 2.04
N ALA A 118 -17.03 15.08 2.95
CA ALA A 118 -17.24 14.74 4.36
C ALA A 118 -17.75 13.29 4.56
N GLU A 119 -18.78 12.91 3.78
CA GLU A 119 -19.42 11.58 3.83
C GLU A 119 -18.45 10.40 3.58
N HIS A 120 -17.36 10.64 2.86
CA HIS A 120 -16.37 9.64 2.45
C HIS A 120 -15.09 9.68 3.29
N THR A 121 -15.04 10.52 4.34
CA THR A 121 -13.92 10.55 5.28
C THR A 121 -13.93 9.37 6.25
N SER A 122 -12.76 8.99 6.76
CA SER A 122 -12.62 7.88 7.73
C SER A 122 -13.32 8.18 9.05
N ALA A 123 -13.34 9.44 9.49
CA ALA A 123 -13.96 9.86 10.74
C ALA A 123 -15.47 9.60 10.72
N GLU A 124 -16.18 10.08 9.69
CA GLU A 124 -17.63 9.89 9.57
C GLU A 124 -18.00 8.42 9.29
N ALA A 125 -17.30 7.76 8.36
CA ALA A 125 -17.57 6.37 8.02
C ALA A 125 -17.35 5.42 9.22
N SER A 126 -16.32 5.67 10.03
CA SER A 126 -16.06 4.88 11.23
C SER A 126 -17.06 5.19 12.36
N ALA A 127 -17.47 6.45 12.52
CA ALA A 127 -18.47 6.84 13.52
C ALA A 127 -19.83 6.18 13.27
N GLU A 128 -20.35 6.27 12.04
CA GLU A 128 -21.62 5.64 11.63
C GLU A 128 -21.57 4.11 11.85
N PHE A 129 -20.49 3.47 11.41
CA PHE A 129 -20.30 2.03 11.58
C PHE A 129 -20.17 1.61 13.05
N ARG A 130 -19.46 2.41 13.87
CA ARG A 130 -19.21 2.11 15.29
C ARG A 130 -20.48 2.12 16.12
N GLU A 131 -21.38 3.07 15.89
CA GLU A 131 -22.66 3.12 16.61
C GLU A 131 -23.47 1.84 16.36
N VAL A 132 -23.58 1.43 15.09
CA VAL A 132 -24.29 0.20 14.70
C VAL A 132 -23.58 -1.02 15.26
N TYR A 133 -22.25 -1.12 15.11
CA TYR A 133 -21.46 -2.24 15.57
C TYR A 133 -21.60 -2.46 17.09
N THR A 134 -21.45 -1.40 17.90
CA THR A 134 -21.57 -1.49 19.36
C THR A 134 -22.99 -1.87 19.81
N ARG A 135 -24.03 -1.33 19.15
CA ARG A 135 -25.44 -1.67 19.44
C ARG A 135 -25.74 -3.15 19.19
N TYR A 136 -25.32 -3.69 18.04
CA TYR A 136 -25.59 -5.08 17.67
C TYR A 136 -24.68 -6.08 18.39
N ARG A 137 -23.45 -5.70 18.72
CA ARG A 137 -22.54 -6.57 19.46
C ARG A 137 -23.02 -6.85 20.90
N ARG A 138 -23.64 -5.87 21.57
CA ARG A 138 -24.30 -6.07 22.87
C ARG A 138 -25.41 -7.14 22.83
N ARG A 139 -25.98 -7.41 21.66
CA ARG A 139 -27.01 -8.44 21.43
C ARG A 139 -26.43 -9.79 20.96
N GLY A 140 -25.11 -9.94 20.95
CA GLY A 140 -24.44 -11.16 20.49
C GLY A 140 -24.38 -11.33 18.97
N CYS A 141 -24.71 -10.28 18.18
CA CYS A 141 -24.72 -10.39 16.72
C CYS A 141 -23.30 -10.32 16.12
N SER A 142 -23.11 -11.02 15.00
CA SER A 142 -21.83 -11.08 14.25
C SER A 142 -21.56 -9.82 13.43
N LEU A 143 -20.28 -9.59 13.09
CA LEU A 143 -19.81 -8.47 12.27
C LEU A 143 -20.59 -8.30 10.94
N LYS A 144 -21.08 -9.39 10.34
CA LYS A 144 -21.91 -9.36 9.12
C LYS A 144 -23.15 -8.49 9.27
N HIS A 145 -23.80 -8.55 10.43
CA HIS A 145 -25.02 -7.79 10.66
C HIS A 145 -24.72 -6.29 10.67
N ALA A 146 -23.63 -5.87 11.33
CA ALA A 146 -23.21 -4.47 11.34
C ALA A 146 -22.95 -3.96 9.91
N ILE A 147 -22.18 -4.70 9.10
CA ILE A 147 -21.89 -4.32 7.71
C ILE A 147 -23.18 -4.22 6.88
N TRP A 148 -24.08 -5.20 7.02
CA TRP A 148 -25.34 -5.19 6.30
C TRP A 148 -26.20 -4.00 6.67
N TYR A 149 -26.46 -3.76 7.96
CA TYR A 149 -27.37 -2.70 8.39
C TYR A 149 -26.84 -1.29 8.09
N THR A 150 -25.52 -1.06 8.16
CA THR A 150 -24.95 0.26 7.83
C THR A 150 -25.01 0.56 6.33
N HIS A 151 -24.94 -0.44 5.45
CA HIS A 151 -24.79 -0.21 4.01
C HIS A 151 -25.88 -0.84 3.13
N ALA A 152 -26.92 -1.44 3.71
CA ALA A 152 -27.97 -2.18 3.00
C ALA A 152 -28.63 -1.35 1.88
N TRP A 153 -29.01 -0.10 2.16
CA TRP A 153 -29.64 0.76 1.15
C TRP A 153 -28.75 1.02 -0.06
N LYS A 154 -27.46 1.32 0.17
CA LYS A 154 -26.48 1.57 -0.90
C LYS A 154 -26.23 0.31 -1.72
N LEU A 155 -26.12 -0.84 -1.06
CA LEU A 155 -25.98 -2.13 -1.75
C LEU A 155 -27.24 -2.50 -2.54
N ALA A 156 -28.43 -2.26 -2.00
CA ALA A 156 -29.69 -2.50 -2.70
C ALA A 156 -29.83 -1.62 -3.94
N ALA A 157 -29.45 -0.33 -3.85
CA ALA A 157 -29.41 0.58 -4.99
C ALA A 157 -28.43 0.09 -6.07
N CYS A 158 -27.22 -0.36 -5.68
CA CYS A 158 -26.29 -0.98 -6.63
C CYS A 158 -26.91 -2.20 -7.33
N TRP A 159 -27.54 -3.10 -6.56
CA TRP A 159 -28.13 -4.32 -7.10
C TRP A 159 -29.29 -4.03 -8.05
N ALA A 160 -30.13 -3.04 -7.73
CA ALA A 160 -31.22 -2.60 -8.59
C ALA A 160 -30.71 -2.03 -9.93
N LEU A 161 -29.69 -1.15 -9.89
CA LEU A 161 -29.04 -0.62 -11.10
C LEU A 161 -28.40 -1.74 -11.94
N GLN A 162 -27.76 -2.71 -11.29
CA GLN A 162 -27.16 -3.85 -11.97
C GLN A 162 -28.21 -4.75 -12.62
N PHE A 163 -29.37 -4.93 -11.98
CA PHE A 163 -30.48 -5.70 -12.53
C PHE A 163 -31.12 -4.99 -13.73
N ALA A 164 -31.29 -3.67 -13.66
CA ALA A 164 -31.76 -2.89 -14.81
C ALA A 164 -30.77 -2.97 -16.00
N SER A 165 -29.46 -2.87 -15.72
CA SER A 165 -28.39 -3.06 -16.72
C SER A 165 -28.46 -4.46 -17.36
N LEU A 166 -28.68 -5.51 -16.55
CA LEU A 166 -28.84 -6.89 -17.01
C LEU A 166 -30.00 -7.02 -18.02
N LEU A 167 -31.15 -6.38 -17.76
CA LEU A 167 -32.29 -6.41 -18.67
C LEU A 167 -31.98 -5.73 -20.00
N CYS A 168 -31.36 -4.54 -19.97
CA CYS A 168 -30.92 -3.84 -21.19
C CYS A 168 -29.95 -4.69 -22.02
N ASP A 169 -29.03 -5.37 -21.36
CA ASP A 169 -28.04 -6.24 -22.00
C ASP A 169 -28.69 -7.47 -22.66
N ALA A 170 -29.64 -8.09 -21.97
CA ALA A 170 -30.39 -9.25 -22.47
C ALA A 170 -31.28 -8.93 -23.69
N CYS A 171 -31.73 -7.68 -23.84
CA CYS A 171 -32.49 -7.25 -25.02
C CYS A 171 -31.64 -7.22 -26.30
N THR A 172 -30.34 -6.96 -26.19
CA THR A 172 -29.45 -6.69 -27.34
C THR A 172 -29.42 -7.84 -28.36
N PRO A 173 -29.23 -9.12 -27.98
CA PRO A 173 -29.23 -10.24 -28.94
C PRO A 173 -30.59 -10.47 -29.61
N VAL A 174 -31.70 -10.22 -28.89
CA VAL A 174 -33.06 -10.40 -29.42
C VAL A 174 -33.34 -9.35 -30.50
N LEU A 175 -32.97 -8.09 -30.25
CA LEU A 175 -33.11 -7.00 -31.21
C LEU A 175 -32.24 -7.22 -32.45
N LEU A 176 -31.02 -7.74 -32.26
CA LEU A 176 -30.13 -8.08 -33.37
C LEU A 176 -30.69 -9.22 -34.23
N TYR A 177 -31.27 -10.25 -33.59
CA TYR A 177 -31.93 -11.34 -34.31
C TYR A 177 -33.13 -10.83 -35.12
N ALA A 178 -33.99 -9.99 -34.53
CA ALA A 178 -35.12 -9.39 -35.24
C ALA A 178 -34.67 -8.56 -36.45
N LEU A 179 -33.62 -7.76 -36.31
CA LEU A 179 -33.05 -6.96 -37.40
C LEU A 179 -32.51 -7.85 -38.54
N LEU A 180 -31.77 -8.92 -38.22
CA LEU A 180 -31.23 -9.86 -39.20
C LEU A 180 -32.33 -10.68 -39.89
N ALA A 181 -33.35 -11.10 -39.14
CA ALA A 181 -34.48 -11.83 -39.70
C ALA A 181 -35.25 -10.97 -40.73
N MET A 182 -35.52 -9.70 -40.41
CA MET A 182 -36.17 -8.77 -41.35
C MET A 182 -35.30 -8.45 -42.57
N ALA A 183 -33.97 -8.33 -42.38
CA ALA A 183 -33.06 -8.08 -43.50
C ALA A 183 -33.05 -9.24 -44.51
N ILE A 184 -33.29 -10.47 -44.04
CA ILE A 184 -33.29 -11.69 -44.86
C ILE A 184 -34.66 -11.96 -45.50
N SER A 185 -35.77 -11.60 -44.84
CA SER A 185 -37.12 -11.79 -45.39
C SER A 185 -37.44 -10.85 -46.57
N GLY A 186 -36.66 -9.79 -46.79
CA GLY A 186 -36.83 -8.86 -47.92
C GLY A 186 -38.05 -7.95 -47.84
N GLU A 187 -39.03 -8.29 -47.00
CA GLU A 187 -40.18 -7.46 -46.64
C GLU A 187 -39.83 -6.56 -45.45
N TYR A 188 -39.53 -5.29 -45.71
CA TYR A 188 -39.30 -4.33 -44.63
C TYR A 188 -39.89 -2.96 -44.93
N GLU A 189 -40.45 -2.36 -43.89
CA GLU A 189 -40.76 -0.94 -43.87
C GLU A 189 -39.58 -0.18 -43.27
N GLN A 190 -39.15 0.90 -43.93
CA GLN A 190 -37.96 1.65 -43.52
C GLN A 190 -38.09 2.22 -42.08
N SER A 191 -39.32 2.55 -41.65
CA SER A 191 -39.65 2.99 -40.29
C SER A 191 -39.33 1.93 -39.22
N GLN A 192 -39.58 0.66 -39.50
CA GLN A 192 -39.37 -0.46 -38.57
C GLN A 192 -37.88 -0.74 -38.34
N ILE A 193 -37.06 -0.62 -39.39
CA ILE A 193 -35.60 -0.75 -39.27
C ILE A 193 -35.03 0.37 -38.40
N TYR A 194 -35.42 1.63 -38.65
CA TYR A 194 -34.95 2.74 -37.84
C TYR A 194 -35.41 2.63 -36.38
N ALA A 195 -36.63 2.16 -36.12
CA ALA A 195 -37.13 1.91 -34.77
C ALA A 195 -36.30 0.85 -34.03
N LEU A 196 -35.99 -0.28 -34.68
CA LEU A 196 -35.16 -1.34 -34.10
C LEU A 196 -33.72 -0.88 -33.86
N LEU A 197 -33.13 -0.13 -34.79
CA LEU A 197 -31.78 0.44 -34.62
C LEU A 197 -31.74 1.45 -33.48
N ALA A 198 -32.75 2.32 -33.36
CA ALA A 198 -32.87 3.26 -32.26
C ALA A 198 -33.03 2.54 -30.91
N LEU A 199 -33.87 1.51 -30.86
CA LEU A 199 -34.07 0.70 -29.66
C LEU A 199 -32.80 -0.05 -29.25
N LEU A 200 -32.05 -0.59 -30.22
CA LEU A 200 -30.75 -1.23 -29.99
C LEU A 200 -29.72 -0.24 -29.42
N TYR A 201 -29.68 0.99 -29.95
CA TYR A 201 -28.78 2.04 -29.45
C TYR A 201 -29.15 2.45 -28.01
N VAL A 202 -30.44 2.67 -27.74
CA VAL A 202 -30.94 3.04 -26.41
C VAL A 202 -30.68 1.92 -25.40
N SER A 203 -30.89 0.65 -25.76
CA SER A 203 -30.60 -0.47 -24.88
C SER A 203 -29.11 -0.60 -24.57
N ALA A 204 -28.24 -0.43 -25.57
CA ALA A 204 -26.80 -0.47 -25.38
C ALA A 204 -26.29 0.70 -24.51
N LEU A 205 -26.77 1.92 -24.77
CA LEU A 205 -26.42 3.09 -23.96
C LEU A 205 -26.93 2.95 -22.51
N GLY A 206 -28.16 2.45 -22.34
CA GLY A 206 -28.75 2.18 -21.03
C GLY A 206 -27.94 1.15 -20.23
N GLU A 207 -27.52 0.05 -20.87
CA GLU A 207 -26.66 -0.97 -20.26
C GLU A 207 -25.37 -0.36 -19.71
N ILE A 208 -24.65 0.40 -20.53
CA ILE A 208 -23.36 1.01 -20.19
C ILE A 208 -23.52 2.00 -19.04
N LEU A 209 -24.48 2.92 -19.14
CA LEU A 209 -24.70 3.95 -18.12
C LEU A 209 -25.07 3.31 -16.78
N LEU A 210 -26.04 2.40 -16.76
CA LEU A 210 -26.47 1.72 -15.53
C LEU A 210 -25.33 0.88 -14.93
N HIS A 211 -24.55 0.19 -15.77
CA HIS A 211 -23.41 -0.60 -15.33
C HIS A 211 -22.32 0.27 -14.67
N CYS A 212 -21.94 1.37 -15.32
CA CYS A 212 -20.91 2.27 -14.81
C CYS A 212 -21.32 2.92 -13.48
N HIS A 213 -22.58 3.36 -13.34
CA HIS A 213 -23.06 3.95 -12.10
C HIS A 213 -23.16 2.94 -10.96
N SER A 214 -23.62 1.72 -11.24
CA SER A 214 -23.62 0.62 -10.27
C SER A 214 -22.20 0.29 -9.79
N HIS A 215 -21.24 0.22 -10.71
CA HIS A 215 -19.83 -0.03 -10.36
C HIS A 215 -19.25 1.11 -9.51
N PHE A 216 -19.54 2.36 -9.87
CA PHE A 216 -19.08 3.53 -9.12
C PHE A 216 -19.65 3.60 -7.70
N LEU A 217 -20.96 3.35 -7.53
CA LEU A 217 -21.60 3.28 -6.21
C LEU A 217 -21.06 2.12 -5.37
N GLY A 218 -20.81 0.97 -6.00
CA GLY A 218 -20.13 -0.17 -5.38
C GLY A 218 -18.72 0.18 -4.91
N PHE A 219 -17.94 0.91 -5.71
CA PHE A 219 -16.59 1.35 -5.36
C PHE A 219 -16.59 2.30 -4.15
N LYS A 220 -17.49 3.28 -4.10
CA LYS A 220 -17.66 4.18 -2.93
C LYS A 220 -18.00 3.42 -1.67
N THR A 221 -18.91 2.45 -1.77
CA THR A 221 -19.33 1.61 -0.64
C THR A 221 -18.16 0.76 -0.14
N ASN A 222 -17.33 0.23 -1.04
CA ASN A 222 -16.11 -0.49 -0.68
C ASN A 222 -15.12 0.40 0.10
N LEU A 223 -14.92 1.65 -0.33
CA LEU A 223 -14.06 2.61 0.39
C LEU A 223 -14.55 2.87 1.82
N LYS A 224 -15.87 3.07 2.00
CA LYS A 224 -16.46 3.26 3.33
C LYS A 224 -16.28 2.05 4.24
N ILE A 225 -16.60 0.85 3.75
CA ILE A 225 -16.46 -0.40 4.51
C ILE A 225 -15.00 -0.61 4.93
N THR A 226 -14.06 -0.45 3.99
CA THR A 226 -12.63 -0.65 4.26
C THR A 226 -12.08 0.39 5.22
N GLY A 227 -12.46 1.67 5.09
CA GLY A 227 -12.08 2.72 6.03
C GLY A 227 -12.60 2.47 7.45
N ALA A 228 -13.87 2.11 7.59
CA ALA A 228 -14.49 1.82 8.89
C ALA A 228 -13.87 0.60 9.57
N LEU A 229 -13.65 -0.50 8.83
CA LEU A 229 -13.01 -1.70 9.36
C LEU A 229 -11.54 -1.45 9.75
N ARG A 230 -10.79 -0.66 8.97
CA ARG A 230 -9.41 -0.27 9.31
C ARG A 230 -9.36 0.50 10.64
N ALA A 231 -10.22 1.49 10.80
CA ALA A 231 -10.32 2.25 12.05
C ALA A 231 -10.64 1.34 13.24
N LEU A 232 -11.61 0.44 13.09
CA LEU A 232 -11.99 -0.50 14.16
C LEU A 232 -10.85 -1.46 14.52
N VAL A 233 -10.17 -2.05 13.54
CA VAL A 233 -9.03 -2.96 13.78
C VAL A 233 -7.88 -2.20 14.46
N PHE A 234 -7.57 -0.99 13.99
CA PHE A 234 -6.50 -0.16 14.55
C PHE A 234 -6.74 0.20 16.03
N GLU A 235 -7.95 0.66 16.37
CA GLU A 235 -8.30 1.01 17.76
C GLU A 235 -8.28 -0.19 18.71
N ASN A 236 -8.76 -1.34 18.25
CA ASN A 236 -8.68 -2.58 19.03
C ASN A 236 -7.22 -3.05 19.18
N THR A 237 -6.37 -2.80 18.18
CA THR A 237 -4.95 -3.15 18.26
C THR A 237 -4.24 -2.30 19.31
N ILE A 238 -4.47 -0.99 19.31
CA ILE A 238 -3.86 -0.07 20.28
C ILE A 238 -4.34 -0.39 21.70
N SER A 239 -5.65 -0.57 21.89
CA SER A 239 -6.20 -0.88 23.20
C SER A 239 -5.73 -2.23 23.74
N GLN A 240 -5.48 -3.23 22.88
CA GLN A 240 -4.94 -4.52 23.30
C GLN A 240 -3.43 -4.52 23.52
N ALA A 241 -2.66 -3.66 22.83
CA ALA A 241 -1.21 -3.59 22.99
C ALA A 241 -0.79 -3.28 24.43
N ALA A 242 -1.58 -2.47 25.15
CA ALA A 242 -1.42 -2.16 26.56
C ALA A 242 -1.59 -3.37 27.51
N TYR A 243 -2.19 -4.48 27.03
CA TYR A 243 -2.53 -5.63 27.89
C TYR A 243 -1.96 -6.96 27.37
N ALA A 244 -1.34 -6.94 26.19
CA ALA A 244 -0.95 -8.14 25.47
C ALA A 244 0.53 -8.50 25.70
N SER A 245 0.96 -8.44 26.96
CA SER A 245 2.18 -9.07 27.51
C SER A 245 2.11 -10.61 27.53
N ASP A 246 1.18 -11.19 26.75
CA ASP A 246 0.69 -12.56 26.86
C ASP A 246 1.57 -13.61 26.13
N ASP A 247 2.53 -13.21 25.28
CA ASP A 247 3.38 -14.16 24.54
C ASP A 247 4.82 -13.66 24.36
N GLY A 248 5.73 -14.08 25.25
CA GLY A 248 7.17 -13.77 25.24
C GLY A 248 7.98 -14.25 24.02
N PHE A 249 7.33 -14.83 23.00
CA PHE A 249 7.99 -15.30 21.78
C PHE A 249 7.20 -14.95 20.49
N GLY A 250 6.04 -14.30 20.61
CA GLY A 250 5.07 -14.12 19.53
C GLY A 250 4.93 -12.71 18.95
N GLY A 251 5.54 -11.69 19.56
CA GLY A 251 5.31 -10.27 19.21
C GLY A 251 5.55 -9.92 17.74
N LYS A 252 6.62 -10.43 17.12
CA LYS A 252 6.91 -10.20 15.70
C LYS A 252 5.91 -10.88 14.76
N LYS A 253 5.51 -12.12 15.09
CA LYS A 253 4.50 -12.86 14.34
C LYS A 253 3.14 -12.18 14.45
N ARG A 254 2.77 -11.74 15.65
CA ARG A 254 1.52 -11.02 15.93
C ARG A 254 1.46 -9.66 15.23
N MET A 255 2.57 -8.91 15.21
CA MET A 255 2.67 -7.64 14.47
C MET A 255 2.52 -7.85 12.96
N ALA A 256 3.16 -8.88 12.41
CA ALA A 256 3.03 -9.23 10.99
C ALA A 256 1.60 -9.68 10.65
N GLU A 257 1.00 -10.52 11.50
CA GLU A 257 -0.42 -10.93 11.36
C GLU A 257 -1.36 -9.73 11.43
N MET A 258 -1.09 -8.76 12.31
CA MET A 258 -1.88 -7.54 12.41
C MET A 258 -1.73 -6.62 11.20
N ALA A 259 -0.50 -6.45 10.70
CA ALA A 259 -0.25 -5.69 9.48
C ALA A 259 -0.96 -6.33 8.29
N HIS A 260 -0.93 -7.66 8.18
CA HIS A 260 -1.68 -8.41 7.17
C HIS A 260 -3.21 -8.25 7.35
N LEU A 261 -3.70 -8.24 8.59
CA LEU A 261 -5.12 -8.02 8.88
C LEU A 261 -5.58 -6.64 8.39
N TYR A 262 -4.78 -5.61 8.68
CA TYR A 262 -5.07 -4.22 8.36
C TYR A 262 -4.96 -3.90 6.85
N ASP A 263 -3.94 -4.45 6.17
CA ASP A 263 -3.66 -4.10 4.77
C ASP A 263 -4.42 -4.98 3.77
N GLU A 264 -4.40 -6.30 3.95
CA GLU A 264 -4.95 -7.26 2.97
C GLU A 264 -6.33 -7.78 3.37
N ASP A 265 -6.51 -8.28 4.59
CA ASP A 265 -7.74 -8.95 4.98
C ASP A 265 -8.95 -8.00 5.01
N VAL A 266 -8.79 -6.77 5.53
CA VAL A 266 -9.87 -5.75 5.50
C VAL A 266 -10.30 -5.42 4.08
N VAL A 267 -9.34 -5.26 3.16
CA VAL A 267 -9.62 -4.96 1.75
C VAL A 267 -10.35 -6.11 1.07
N ASN A 268 -9.97 -7.35 1.37
CA ASN A 268 -10.62 -8.55 0.83
C ASN A 268 -12.08 -8.67 1.29
N VAL A 269 -12.41 -8.31 2.54
CA VAL A 269 -13.79 -8.27 3.03
C VAL A 269 -14.62 -7.21 2.27
N GLY A 270 -14.10 -5.98 2.13
CA GLY A 270 -14.78 -4.93 1.38
C GLY A 270 -15.07 -5.35 -0.07
N ARG A 271 -14.04 -5.88 -0.75
CA ARG A 271 -14.17 -6.41 -2.12
C ARG A 271 -15.21 -7.53 -2.23
N MET A 272 -15.26 -8.46 -1.28
CA MET A 272 -16.24 -9.55 -1.30
C MET A 272 -17.68 -9.01 -1.24
N VAL A 273 -17.96 -8.07 -0.34
CA VAL A 273 -19.31 -7.50 -0.16
C VAL A 273 -19.76 -6.80 -1.44
N THR A 274 -18.90 -6.00 -2.06
CA THR A 274 -19.27 -5.22 -3.23
C THR A 274 -19.24 -6.02 -4.53
N HIS A 275 -18.37 -7.02 -4.66
CA HIS A 275 -18.31 -7.87 -5.85
C HIS A 275 -19.38 -8.97 -5.90
N MET A 276 -20.10 -9.21 -4.80
CA MET A 276 -21.24 -10.14 -4.78
C MET A 276 -22.25 -9.84 -5.90
N GLN A 277 -22.41 -8.57 -6.28
CA GLN A 277 -23.34 -8.16 -7.33
C GLN A 277 -23.02 -8.75 -8.71
N PHE A 278 -21.74 -8.95 -9.02
CA PHE A 278 -21.32 -9.51 -10.30
C PHE A 278 -21.56 -11.02 -10.35
N LEU A 279 -21.62 -11.70 -9.20
CA LEU A 279 -21.83 -13.15 -9.14
C LEU A 279 -23.25 -13.49 -9.59
N TRP A 280 -24.27 -12.93 -8.92
CA TRP A 280 -25.65 -13.19 -9.28
C TRP A 280 -25.99 -12.63 -10.68
N ARG A 281 -25.44 -11.47 -11.07
CA ARG A 281 -25.61 -10.93 -12.44
C ARG A 281 -25.11 -11.93 -13.48
N SER A 282 -23.91 -12.47 -13.30
CA SER A 282 -23.30 -13.40 -14.26
C SER A 282 -24.11 -14.70 -14.37
N VAL A 283 -24.63 -15.20 -13.25
CA VAL A 283 -25.49 -16.40 -13.24
C VAL A 283 -26.81 -16.14 -13.99
N LEU A 284 -27.50 -15.04 -13.69
CA LEU A 284 -28.74 -14.68 -14.39
C LEU A 284 -28.51 -14.42 -15.89
N GLN A 285 -27.40 -13.77 -16.24
CA GLN A 285 -27.06 -13.50 -17.64
C GLN A 285 -26.84 -14.80 -18.43
N ILE A 286 -26.16 -15.79 -17.86
CA ILE A 286 -26.02 -17.11 -18.49
C ILE A 286 -27.39 -17.76 -18.70
N VAL A 287 -28.29 -17.68 -17.71
CA VAL A 287 -29.65 -18.23 -17.82
C VAL A 287 -30.42 -17.55 -18.96
N PHE A 288 -30.40 -16.22 -19.04
CA PHE A 288 -31.04 -15.48 -20.14
C PHE A 288 -30.43 -15.77 -21.50
N GLU A 289 -29.10 -15.77 -21.61
CA GLU A 289 -28.40 -16.04 -22.87
C GLU A 289 -28.65 -17.48 -23.36
N LEU A 290 -28.69 -18.47 -22.46
CA LEU A 290 -29.06 -19.85 -22.80
C LEU A 290 -30.52 -19.96 -23.23
N PHE A 291 -31.44 -19.26 -22.55
CA PHE A 291 -32.84 -19.24 -22.92
C PHE A 291 -33.04 -18.65 -24.32
N ILE A 292 -32.42 -17.51 -24.62
CA ILE A 292 -32.46 -16.87 -25.94
C ILE A 292 -31.82 -17.79 -26.99
N LEU A 293 -30.73 -18.47 -26.68
CA LEU A 293 -30.05 -19.40 -27.59
C LEU A 293 -30.97 -20.57 -27.99
N VAL A 294 -31.72 -21.15 -27.04
CA VAL A 294 -32.71 -22.21 -27.30
C VAL A 294 -33.79 -21.71 -28.26
N GLN A 295 -34.30 -20.49 -28.04
CA GLN A 295 -35.35 -19.90 -28.88
C GLN A 295 -34.86 -19.55 -30.29
N VAL A 296 -33.63 -19.02 -30.43
CA VAL A 296 -33.07 -18.61 -31.73
C VAL A 296 -32.73 -19.80 -32.61
N ILE A 297 -32.18 -20.88 -32.05
CA ILE A 297 -31.81 -22.05 -32.85
C ILE A 297 -32.97 -23.05 -33.00
N GLY A 298 -33.90 -23.10 -32.03
CA GLY A 298 -35.07 -23.99 -32.06
C GLY A 298 -34.77 -25.45 -31.68
N ILE A 299 -33.69 -25.71 -30.93
CA ILE A 299 -33.26 -27.07 -30.53
C ILE A 299 -33.73 -27.38 -29.11
N SER A 300 -33.84 -28.67 -28.78
CA SER A 300 -33.97 -29.13 -27.40
C SER A 300 -32.83 -28.63 -26.49
N PHE A 301 -33.21 -28.09 -25.32
CA PHE A 301 -32.30 -27.58 -24.28
C PHE A 301 -31.22 -28.61 -23.87
N GLN A 302 -31.50 -29.91 -24.02
CA GLN A 302 -30.61 -31.00 -23.65
C GLN A 302 -29.26 -30.94 -24.39
N SER A 303 -29.25 -30.65 -25.69
CA SER A 303 -28.02 -30.58 -26.50
C SER A 303 -27.10 -29.45 -26.02
N ILE A 304 -27.67 -28.27 -25.83
CA ILE A 304 -26.99 -27.07 -25.32
C ILE A 304 -26.49 -27.32 -23.89
N ALA A 305 -27.33 -27.89 -23.02
CA ALA A 305 -26.95 -28.19 -21.64
C ALA A 305 -25.78 -29.18 -21.56
N VAL A 306 -25.77 -30.25 -22.35
CA VAL A 306 -24.67 -31.21 -22.40
C VAL A 306 -23.37 -30.55 -22.88
N ALA A 307 -23.44 -29.72 -23.91
CA ALA A 307 -22.28 -28.99 -24.44
C ALA A 307 -21.66 -28.06 -23.37
N PHE A 308 -22.50 -27.29 -22.68
CA PHE A 308 -22.04 -26.34 -21.67
C PHE A 308 -21.60 -26.99 -20.36
N LEU A 309 -22.30 -28.04 -19.89
CA LEU A 309 -21.93 -28.75 -18.67
C LEU A 309 -20.61 -29.51 -18.84
N SER A 310 -20.40 -30.16 -19.99
CA SER A 310 -19.13 -30.83 -20.30
C SER A 310 -17.97 -29.83 -20.41
N MET A 311 -18.20 -28.69 -21.08
CA MET A 311 -17.23 -27.60 -21.17
C MET A 311 -16.91 -27.01 -19.78
N ALA A 312 -17.92 -26.73 -18.96
CA ALA A 312 -17.74 -26.20 -17.62
C ALA A 312 -16.98 -27.20 -16.72
N ALA A 313 -17.30 -28.49 -16.80
CA ALA A 313 -16.57 -29.54 -16.07
C ALA A 313 -15.09 -29.61 -16.47
N LEU A 314 -14.80 -29.54 -17.78
CA LEU A 314 -13.44 -29.50 -18.31
C LEU A 314 -12.66 -28.28 -17.80
N LEU A 315 -13.24 -27.07 -17.94
CA LEU A 315 -12.62 -25.83 -17.49
C LEU A 315 -12.40 -25.82 -15.96
N MET A 316 -13.37 -26.27 -15.17
CA MET A 316 -13.22 -26.40 -13.72
C MET A 316 -12.12 -27.40 -13.34
N GLY A 317 -12.02 -28.55 -14.02
CA GLY A 317 -10.96 -29.53 -13.82
C GLY A 317 -9.57 -28.93 -14.08
N LEU A 318 -9.41 -28.26 -15.21
CA LEU A 318 -8.19 -27.54 -15.58
C LEU A 318 -7.85 -26.44 -14.58
N SER A 319 -8.82 -25.64 -14.12
CA SER A 319 -8.61 -24.62 -13.10
C SER A 319 -8.12 -25.21 -11.78
N ARG A 320 -8.66 -26.36 -11.34
CA ARG A 320 -8.17 -27.06 -10.13
C ARG A 320 -6.72 -27.50 -10.26
N VAL A 321 -6.34 -28.08 -11.40
CA VAL A 321 -4.96 -28.47 -11.69
C VAL A 321 -4.06 -27.24 -11.72
N GLY A 322 -4.45 -26.18 -12.44
CA GLY A 322 -3.71 -24.92 -12.50
C GLY A 322 -3.48 -24.29 -11.13
N ASN A 323 -4.49 -24.28 -10.26
CA ASN A 323 -4.38 -23.78 -8.89
C ASN A 323 -3.46 -24.64 -8.02
N ARG A 324 -3.35 -25.95 -8.25
CA ARG A 324 -2.39 -26.81 -7.55
C ARG A 324 -0.94 -26.50 -7.98
N VAL A 325 -0.68 -26.38 -9.29
CA VAL A 325 0.67 -26.09 -9.80
C VAL A 325 1.09 -24.66 -9.44
N ARG A 326 0.17 -23.68 -9.51
CA ARG A 326 0.43 -22.29 -9.09
C ARG A 326 0.83 -22.17 -7.63
N ARG A 327 0.18 -22.93 -6.74
CA ARG A 327 0.57 -23.00 -5.31
C ARG A 327 1.98 -23.57 -5.13
N LYS A 328 2.39 -24.57 -5.92
CA LYS A 328 3.77 -25.09 -5.90
C LYS A 328 4.78 -24.04 -6.37
N LEU A 329 4.46 -23.29 -7.44
CA LEU A 329 5.29 -22.19 -7.92
C LEU A 329 5.45 -21.10 -6.85
N GLN A 330 4.36 -20.68 -6.18
CA GLN A 330 4.42 -19.67 -5.12
C GLN A 330 5.39 -20.06 -4.00
N LYS A 331 5.38 -21.32 -3.55
CA LYS A 331 6.35 -21.82 -2.56
C LYS A 331 7.81 -21.66 -3.03
N LYS A 332 8.10 -22.00 -4.29
CA LYS A 332 9.45 -21.83 -4.87
C LYS A 332 9.85 -20.36 -5.05
N VAL A 333 8.89 -19.48 -5.34
CA VAL A 333 9.11 -18.03 -5.38
C VAL A 333 9.46 -17.51 -3.97
N GLU A 334 8.73 -17.93 -2.94
CA GLU A 334 9.00 -17.57 -1.55
C GLU A 334 10.39 -18.06 -1.10
N GLU A 335 10.75 -19.31 -1.41
CA GLU A 335 12.08 -19.87 -1.14
C GLU A 335 13.20 -19.02 -1.78
N ARG A 336 13.08 -18.64 -3.06
CA ARG A 336 14.03 -17.75 -3.73
C ARG A 336 14.11 -16.39 -3.03
N LEU A 337 12.97 -15.77 -2.75
CA LEU A 337 12.92 -14.45 -2.11
C LEU A 337 13.56 -14.48 -0.71
N ASN A 338 13.38 -15.57 0.04
CA ASN A 338 14.03 -15.75 1.34
C ASN A 338 15.56 -15.83 1.22
N VAL A 339 16.09 -16.54 0.21
CA VAL A 339 17.54 -16.60 -0.05
C VAL A 339 18.09 -15.22 -0.43
N ILE A 340 17.39 -14.50 -1.31
CA ILE A 340 17.74 -13.12 -1.68
C ILE A 340 17.70 -12.22 -0.44
N HIS A 341 16.71 -12.43 0.44
CA HIS A 341 16.57 -11.67 1.68
C HIS A 341 17.70 -11.90 2.67
N GLU A 342 18.08 -13.16 2.87
CA GLU A 342 19.24 -13.54 3.66
C GLU A 342 20.53 -12.89 3.13
N CYS A 343 20.73 -12.93 1.80
CA CYS A 343 21.90 -12.34 1.14
C CYS A 343 22.01 -10.83 1.37
N PHE A 344 20.96 -10.06 1.03
CA PHE A 344 21.05 -8.60 1.08
C PHE A 344 20.94 -8.04 2.50
N LYS A 345 20.24 -8.73 3.42
CA LYS A 345 20.26 -8.38 4.84
C LYS A 345 21.66 -8.53 5.44
N GLY A 346 22.42 -9.53 4.99
CA GLY A 346 23.80 -9.80 5.41
C GLY A 346 24.88 -9.26 4.47
N ILE A 347 24.56 -8.31 3.58
CA ILE A 347 25.46 -7.93 2.46
C ILE A 347 26.84 -7.48 2.92
N GLN A 348 26.93 -6.79 4.07
CA GLN A 348 28.20 -6.36 4.64
C GLN A 348 29.12 -7.54 4.96
N MET A 349 28.57 -8.60 5.56
CA MET A 349 29.33 -9.82 5.89
C MET A 349 29.67 -10.62 4.64
N VAL A 350 28.75 -10.68 3.67
CA VAL A 350 28.99 -11.34 2.37
C VAL A 350 30.18 -10.69 1.66
N LYS A 351 30.25 -9.35 1.65
CA LYS A 351 31.34 -8.61 1.02
C LYS A 351 32.65 -8.70 1.79
N LEU A 352 32.59 -8.59 3.12
CA LEU A 352 33.77 -8.71 3.98
C LEU A 352 34.49 -10.06 3.79
N ASN A 353 33.72 -11.14 3.59
CA ASN A 353 34.25 -12.49 3.41
C ASN A 353 34.43 -12.93 1.95
N ALA A 354 34.18 -12.04 0.99
CA ALA A 354 34.18 -12.34 -0.45
C ALA A 354 33.30 -13.56 -0.83
N TRP A 355 32.13 -13.70 -0.22
CA TRP A 355 31.18 -14.80 -0.48
C TRP A 355 30.19 -14.49 -1.62
N GLU A 356 30.47 -13.47 -2.43
CA GLU A 356 29.60 -12.98 -3.50
C GLU A 356 29.25 -14.09 -4.51
N ASP A 357 30.26 -14.81 -5.01
CA ASP A 357 30.08 -15.89 -6.00
C ASP A 357 29.27 -17.06 -5.43
N LYS A 358 29.56 -17.47 -4.18
CA LYS A 358 28.81 -18.55 -3.50
C LYS A 358 27.35 -18.19 -3.30
N MET A 359 27.09 -16.92 -2.98
CA MET A 359 25.73 -16.43 -2.77
C MET A 359 24.98 -16.25 -4.09
N GLN A 360 25.68 -15.82 -5.15
CA GLN A 360 25.15 -15.80 -6.51
C GLN A 360 24.68 -17.20 -6.93
N GLU A 361 25.52 -18.21 -6.77
CA GLU A 361 25.20 -19.59 -7.13
C GLU A 361 23.99 -20.12 -6.34
N LYS A 362 23.88 -19.77 -5.03
CA LYS A 362 22.73 -20.11 -4.19
C LYS A 362 21.43 -19.48 -4.73
N ILE A 363 21.48 -18.21 -5.17
CA ILE A 363 20.32 -17.50 -5.74
C ILE A 363 19.92 -18.08 -7.09
N GLU A 364 20.90 -18.39 -7.95
CA GLU A 364 20.67 -18.99 -9.27
C GLU A 364 20.06 -20.39 -9.17
N ARG A 365 20.56 -21.24 -8.26
CA ARG A 365 19.97 -22.55 -7.99
C ARG A 365 18.50 -22.45 -7.57
N ALA A 366 18.17 -21.53 -6.67
CA ALA A 366 16.78 -21.28 -6.28
C ALA A 366 15.91 -20.81 -7.46
N ARG A 367 16.48 -19.99 -8.35
CA ARG A 367 15.80 -19.52 -9.57
C ARG A 367 15.55 -20.65 -10.58
N ASP A 368 16.46 -21.60 -10.72
CA ASP A 368 16.30 -22.74 -11.63
C ASP A 368 15.21 -23.71 -11.17
N GLU A 369 15.11 -23.95 -9.87
CA GLU A 369 14.01 -24.71 -9.27
C GLU A 369 12.66 -24.02 -9.50
N GLU A 370 12.60 -22.70 -9.30
CA GLU A 370 11.42 -21.88 -9.60
C GLU A 370 11.03 -21.99 -11.08
N ASN A 371 12.00 -21.90 -11.99
CA ASN A 371 11.78 -21.99 -13.43
C ASN A 371 11.24 -23.36 -13.86
N ARG A 372 11.65 -24.45 -13.20
CA ARG A 372 11.13 -25.79 -13.48
C ARG A 372 9.63 -25.88 -13.18
N GLU A 373 9.18 -25.33 -12.07
CA GLU A 373 7.74 -25.28 -11.74
C GLU A 373 6.99 -24.25 -12.60
N ARG A 374 7.63 -23.11 -12.91
CA ARG A 374 7.07 -22.08 -13.80
C ARG A 374 6.76 -22.62 -15.19
N ARG A 375 7.59 -23.49 -15.76
CA ARG A 375 7.31 -24.16 -17.04
C ARG A 375 6.02 -24.98 -17.00
N LYS A 376 5.75 -25.69 -15.90
CA LYS A 376 4.51 -26.46 -15.72
C LYS A 376 3.30 -25.51 -15.61
N VAL A 377 3.43 -24.41 -14.87
CA VAL A 377 2.38 -23.38 -14.78
C VAL A 377 2.10 -22.79 -16.15
N ASN A 378 3.12 -22.41 -16.91
CA ASN A 378 2.97 -21.83 -18.24
C ASN A 378 2.27 -22.79 -19.20
N PHE A 379 2.59 -24.09 -19.16
CA PHE A 379 1.93 -25.10 -19.98
C PHE A 379 0.43 -25.23 -19.63
N VAL A 380 0.11 -25.37 -18.34
CA VAL A 380 -1.30 -25.45 -17.89
C VAL A 380 -2.05 -24.14 -18.18
N ALA A 381 -1.39 -23.00 -18.03
CA ALA A 381 -1.98 -21.69 -18.32
C ALA A 381 -2.23 -21.50 -19.83
N ALA A 382 -1.32 -21.94 -20.70
CA ALA A 382 -1.52 -21.93 -22.14
C ALA A 382 -2.71 -22.82 -22.53
N LEU A 383 -2.83 -24.00 -21.92
CA LEU A 383 -3.95 -24.90 -22.15
C LEU A 383 -5.29 -24.30 -21.67
N GLN A 384 -5.30 -23.71 -20.47
CA GLN A 384 -6.45 -22.98 -19.93
C GLN A 384 -6.83 -21.78 -20.80
N TYR A 385 -5.85 -21.06 -21.34
CA TYR A 385 -6.08 -19.92 -22.22
C TYR A 385 -6.72 -20.38 -23.53
N CYS A 386 -6.17 -21.39 -24.21
CA CYS A 386 -6.72 -21.87 -25.48
C CYS A 386 -8.11 -22.48 -25.30
N LEU A 387 -8.29 -23.40 -24.34
CA LEU A 387 -9.59 -24.01 -24.10
C LEU A 387 -10.61 -23.01 -23.55
N GLY A 388 -10.19 -22.01 -22.78
CA GLY A 388 -11.08 -20.95 -22.29
C GLY A 388 -11.42 -19.91 -23.36
N VAL A 389 -10.47 -19.53 -24.21
CA VAL A 389 -10.67 -18.53 -25.27
C VAL A 389 -11.50 -19.10 -26.40
N ASP A 390 -11.23 -20.34 -26.80
CA ASP A 390 -11.90 -21.01 -27.91
C ASP A 390 -13.05 -21.92 -27.46
N SER A 391 -13.42 -21.93 -26.17
CA SER A 391 -14.59 -22.70 -25.68
C SER A 391 -15.89 -22.45 -26.47
N PRO A 392 -16.22 -21.24 -26.95
CA PRO A 392 -17.42 -21.00 -27.75
C PRO A 392 -17.34 -21.69 -29.11
N ASN A 393 -16.14 -21.78 -29.69
CA ASN A 393 -15.92 -22.46 -30.97
C ASN A 393 -16.02 -23.98 -30.81
N LEU A 394 -15.59 -24.53 -29.67
CA LEU A 394 -15.80 -25.94 -29.36
C LEU A 394 -17.28 -26.25 -29.12
N ALA A 395 -17.97 -25.39 -28.39
CA ALA A 395 -19.41 -25.50 -28.17
C ALA A 395 -20.19 -25.38 -29.50
N SER A 396 -19.77 -24.50 -30.42
CA SER A 396 -20.42 -24.34 -31.72
C SER A 396 -20.26 -25.57 -32.61
N VAL A 397 -19.11 -26.26 -32.58
CA VAL A 397 -18.94 -27.55 -33.29
C VAL A 397 -19.95 -28.57 -32.81
N PHE A 398 -20.14 -28.69 -31.49
CA PHE A 398 -21.12 -29.62 -30.92
C PHE A 398 -22.56 -29.22 -31.26
N ILE A 399 -22.91 -27.95 -31.03
CA ILE A 399 -24.28 -27.45 -31.24
C ILE A 399 -24.66 -27.50 -32.72
N PHE A 400 -23.81 -26.99 -33.61
CA PHE A 400 -24.10 -27.02 -35.04
C PHE A 400 -23.97 -28.42 -35.64
N GLY A 401 -23.02 -29.24 -35.18
CA GLY A 401 -22.97 -30.66 -35.57
C GLY A 401 -24.26 -31.40 -35.21
N TRP A 402 -24.80 -31.15 -34.01
CA TRP A 402 -26.06 -31.73 -33.57
C TRP A 402 -27.27 -31.25 -34.39
N VAL A 403 -27.35 -29.94 -34.68
CA VAL A 403 -28.42 -29.36 -35.53
C VAL A 403 -28.38 -29.95 -36.93
N ALA A 404 -27.20 -30.05 -37.53
CA ALA A 404 -27.04 -30.58 -38.89
C ALA A 404 -27.53 -32.02 -39.03
N MET A 405 -27.56 -32.79 -37.93
CA MET A 405 -28.10 -34.15 -37.89
C MET A 405 -29.62 -34.22 -37.69
N GLN A 406 -30.26 -33.16 -37.19
CA GLN A 406 -31.69 -33.15 -36.85
C GLN A 406 -32.53 -32.33 -37.83
N ASP A 407 -32.14 -31.09 -38.11
CA ASP A 407 -32.88 -30.16 -38.98
C ASP A 407 -31.93 -29.23 -39.73
N ILE A 408 -31.88 -29.38 -41.05
CA ILE A 408 -30.99 -28.64 -41.95
C ILE A 408 -31.50 -27.21 -42.15
N SER A 409 -32.81 -26.99 -42.11
CA SER A 409 -33.42 -25.67 -42.29
C SER A 409 -33.07 -24.70 -41.15
N ALA A 410 -32.67 -25.23 -40.00
CA ALA A 410 -32.22 -24.45 -38.86
C ALA A 410 -30.83 -23.81 -39.04
N MET A 411 -30.05 -24.22 -40.06
CA MET A 411 -28.72 -23.69 -40.37
C MET A 411 -28.71 -22.38 -41.17
N SER A 412 -29.71 -21.52 -41.01
CA SER A 412 -29.72 -20.21 -41.66
C SER A 412 -28.63 -19.29 -41.08
N PRO A 413 -27.93 -18.48 -41.92
CA PRO A 413 -27.04 -17.42 -41.43
C PRO A 413 -27.70 -16.51 -40.39
N ALA A 414 -29.02 -16.27 -40.51
CA ALA A 414 -29.83 -15.50 -39.57
C ALA A 414 -29.81 -16.05 -38.14
N ARG A 415 -29.62 -17.37 -37.99
CA ARG A 415 -29.63 -18.09 -36.70
C ARG A 415 -28.21 -18.39 -36.22
N VAL A 416 -27.32 -18.77 -37.13
CA VAL A 416 -25.93 -19.18 -36.84
C VAL A 416 -25.09 -18.03 -36.27
N PHE A 417 -25.16 -16.82 -36.85
CA PHE A 417 -24.33 -15.69 -36.39
C PHE A 417 -24.76 -15.13 -35.02
N PRO A 418 -26.07 -14.91 -34.75
CA PRO A 418 -26.52 -14.56 -33.40
C PRO A 418 -26.21 -15.66 -32.38
N ALA A 419 -26.31 -16.94 -32.76
CA ALA A 419 -25.91 -18.05 -31.89
C ALA A 419 -24.41 -17.98 -31.54
N LEU A 420 -23.52 -17.74 -32.52
CA LEU A 420 -22.10 -17.55 -32.26
C LEU A 420 -21.81 -16.35 -31.34
N LEU A 421 -22.54 -15.24 -31.52
CA LEU A 421 -22.42 -14.07 -30.64
C LEU A 421 -22.81 -14.42 -29.20
N LEU A 422 -23.94 -15.11 -29.01
CA LEU A 422 -24.42 -15.59 -27.71
C LEU A 422 -23.41 -16.54 -27.05
N LEU A 423 -22.84 -17.50 -27.79
CA LEU A 423 -21.80 -18.41 -27.28
C LEU A 423 -20.55 -17.64 -26.79
N ARG A 424 -20.13 -16.59 -27.52
CA ARG A 424 -18.99 -15.74 -27.12
C ARG A 424 -19.30 -14.92 -25.86
N ARG A 425 -20.54 -14.45 -25.70
CA ARG A 425 -20.99 -13.71 -24.51
C ARG A 425 -21.05 -14.61 -23.26
N ILE A 426 -21.63 -15.81 -23.39
CA ILE A 426 -21.73 -16.80 -22.30
C ILE A 426 -20.34 -17.11 -21.71
N LYS A 427 -19.32 -17.26 -22.56
CA LYS A 427 -17.93 -17.44 -22.12
C LYS A 427 -17.44 -16.32 -21.19
N SER A 428 -17.73 -15.06 -21.52
CA SER A 428 -17.30 -13.91 -20.70
C SER A 428 -17.85 -14.05 -19.28
N HIS A 429 -19.13 -14.37 -19.14
CA HIS A 429 -19.80 -14.56 -17.85
C HIS A 429 -19.24 -15.76 -17.06
N PHE A 430 -18.94 -16.89 -17.71
CA PHE A 430 -18.25 -18.00 -17.05
C PHE A 430 -16.89 -17.60 -16.48
N TYR A 431 -16.11 -16.83 -17.24
CA TYR A 431 -14.82 -16.35 -16.79
C TYR A 431 -14.93 -15.43 -15.57
N HIS A 432 -15.94 -14.55 -15.56
CA HIS A 432 -16.24 -13.71 -14.40
C HIS A 432 -16.59 -14.54 -13.16
N ILE A 433 -17.42 -15.57 -13.28
CA ILE A 433 -17.77 -16.46 -12.15
C ILE A 433 -16.53 -17.11 -11.53
N VAL A 434 -15.61 -17.64 -12.36
CA VAL A 434 -14.37 -18.26 -11.88
C VAL A 434 -13.49 -17.27 -11.12
N ARG A 435 -13.37 -16.03 -11.61
CA ARG A 435 -12.62 -14.96 -10.91
C ARG A 435 -13.30 -14.55 -9.60
N LEU A 436 -14.62 -14.45 -9.59
CA LEU A 436 -15.38 -14.05 -8.40
C LEU A 436 -15.34 -15.09 -7.29
N PHE A 437 -15.23 -16.39 -7.63
CA PHE A 437 -15.05 -17.45 -6.65
C PHE A 437 -13.79 -17.23 -5.80
N ASP A 438 -12.68 -16.80 -6.41
CA ASP A 438 -11.44 -16.48 -5.68
C ASP A 438 -11.64 -15.29 -4.72
N VAL A 439 -12.34 -14.24 -5.18
CA VAL A 439 -12.64 -13.05 -4.36
C VAL A 439 -13.52 -13.41 -3.16
N VAL A 440 -14.59 -14.20 -3.38
CA VAL A 440 -15.50 -14.63 -2.32
C VAL A 440 -14.78 -15.57 -1.34
N SER A 441 -14.01 -16.53 -1.83
CA SER A 441 -13.26 -17.47 -0.98
C SER A 441 -12.25 -16.75 -0.10
N LYS A 442 -11.49 -15.79 -0.65
CA LYS A 442 -10.52 -14.99 0.11
C LYS A 442 -11.22 -14.07 1.11
N GLY A 443 -12.24 -13.33 0.68
CA GLY A 443 -12.99 -12.44 1.55
C GLY A 443 -13.67 -13.16 2.71
N GLN A 444 -14.18 -14.39 2.49
CA GLN A 444 -14.78 -15.21 3.55
C GLN A 444 -13.74 -15.66 4.58
N ALA A 445 -12.54 -16.05 4.15
CA ALA A 445 -11.45 -16.40 5.06
C ALA A 445 -10.97 -15.18 5.86
N SER A 446 -10.78 -14.04 5.19
CA SER A 446 -10.42 -12.75 5.82
C SER A 446 -11.49 -12.28 6.82
N TYR A 447 -12.78 -12.41 6.47
CA TYR A 447 -13.89 -12.13 7.37
C TYR A 447 -13.80 -12.96 8.65
N CYS A 448 -13.57 -14.28 8.53
CA CYS A 448 -13.51 -15.19 9.67
C CYS A 448 -12.38 -14.79 10.63
N LYS A 449 -11.21 -14.43 10.09
CA LYS A 449 -10.08 -13.94 10.88
C LYS A 449 -10.40 -12.64 11.63
N ILE A 450 -10.98 -11.66 10.95
CA ILE A 450 -11.33 -10.35 11.55
C ILE A 450 -12.39 -10.53 12.64
N ASP A 451 -13.45 -11.29 12.37
CA ASP A 451 -14.52 -11.54 13.35
C ASP A 451 -13.98 -12.30 14.58
N CYS A 452 -13.10 -13.30 14.37
CA CYS A 452 -12.42 -14.00 15.46
C CYS A 452 -11.54 -13.04 16.27
N TYR A 453 -10.70 -12.23 15.62
CA TYR A 453 -9.83 -11.27 16.28
C TYR A 453 -10.62 -10.27 17.13
N LEU A 454 -11.64 -9.64 16.55
CA LEU A 454 -12.51 -8.68 17.26
C LEU A 454 -13.28 -9.35 18.41
N SER A 455 -13.66 -10.61 18.26
CA SER A 455 -14.31 -11.39 19.33
C SER A 455 -13.39 -11.60 20.51
N THR A 456 -12.14 -11.99 20.27
CA THR A 456 -11.12 -12.17 21.31
C THR A 456 -10.81 -10.86 22.02
N CYS A 457 -10.68 -9.75 21.28
CA CYS A 457 -10.45 -8.43 21.86
C CYS A 457 -11.60 -8.02 22.80
N HIS A 458 -12.83 -8.24 22.37
CA HIS A 458 -14.01 -7.93 23.16
C HIS A 458 -14.12 -8.80 24.42
N ALA A 459 -13.87 -10.11 24.30
CA ALA A 459 -13.88 -11.02 25.45
C ALA A 459 -12.90 -10.55 26.54
N ARG A 460 -11.67 -10.20 26.14
CA ARG A 460 -10.65 -9.64 27.04
C ARG A 460 -11.09 -8.31 27.66
N ALA A 461 -11.66 -7.41 26.87
CA ALA A 461 -12.16 -6.13 27.38
C ALA A 461 -13.29 -6.33 28.42
N CYS A 462 -14.19 -7.30 28.21
CA CYS A 462 -15.23 -7.63 29.18
C CYS A 462 -14.69 -8.26 30.47
N GLU A 463 -13.71 -9.17 30.37
CA GLU A 463 -13.03 -9.73 31.55
C GLU A 463 -12.34 -8.63 32.36
N GLN A 464 -11.71 -7.67 31.68
CA GLN A 464 -11.03 -6.57 32.34
C GLN A 464 -12.02 -5.60 33.01
N ALA A 465 -13.11 -5.23 32.33
CA ALA A 465 -14.14 -4.38 32.92
C ALA A 465 -14.72 -4.98 34.22
N LYS A 466 -14.80 -6.32 34.31
CA LYS A 466 -15.18 -7.01 35.56
C LYS A 466 -14.11 -6.87 36.64
N LYS A 467 -12.82 -7.07 36.31
CA LYS A 467 -11.70 -6.89 37.25
C LYS A 467 -11.58 -5.45 37.75
N ASP A 468 -11.74 -4.47 36.87
CA ASP A 468 -11.67 -3.05 37.22
C ASP A 468 -12.84 -2.63 38.11
N HIS A 469 -14.05 -3.15 37.84
CA HIS A 469 -15.20 -2.95 38.71
C HIS A 469 -14.95 -3.53 40.12
N GLN A 470 -14.34 -4.73 40.18
CA GLN A 470 -14.00 -5.40 41.42
C GLN A 470 -12.89 -4.66 42.22
N ARG A 471 -11.93 -4.02 41.53
CA ARG A 471 -10.91 -3.16 42.14
C ARG A 471 -11.48 -1.84 42.67
N ARG A 472 -12.36 -1.18 41.90
CA ARG A 472 -13.02 0.07 42.34
C ARG A 472 -13.95 -0.12 43.54
N SER A 473 -14.45 -1.33 43.77
CA SER A 473 -15.26 -1.66 44.96
C SER A 473 -14.42 -1.87 46.24
N GLN A 474 -13.09 -1.90 46.16
CA GLN A 474 -12.24 -1.86 47.35
C GLN A 474 -11.89 -0.40 47.65
N PRO A 475 -12.18 0.10 48.87
CA PRO A 475 -11.75 1.42 49.26
C PRO A 475 -10.21 1.41 49.32
N ILE A 476 -9.58 2.05 48.35
CA ILE A 476 -8.19 2.52 48.47
C ILE A 476 -8.12 3.28 49.79
N LEU A 477 -7.07 3.05 50.57
CA LEU A 477 -6.74 3.74 51.82
C LEU A 477 -6.76 5.28 51.64
N THR A 478 -7.94 5.88 51.63
CA THR A 478 -8.17 7.32 51.82
C THR A 478 -8.50 7.60 53.29
N GLY A 479 -8.40 6.60 54.16
CA GLY A 479 -8.47 6.76 55.62
C GLY A 479 -7.09 6.94 56.22
N GLY A 480 -6.55 8.16 56.22
CA GLY A 480 -5.35 8.46 57.02
C GLY A 480 -4.40 9.56 56.52
N ALA A 481 -4.70 10.29 55.43
CA ALA A 481 -3.88 11.42 55.03
C ALA A 481 -4.35 12.70 55.74
N GLY A 482 -3.78 13.00 56.92
CA GLY A 482 -3.78 14.35 57.44
C GLY A 482 -3.08 15.32 56.47
N PRO A 483 -3.20 16.65 56.65
CA PRO A 483 -2.70 17.69 55.73
C PRO A 483 -1.18 17.73 55.49
N ASN A 484 -0.41 16.76 56.03
CA ASN A 484 1.05 16.64 55.92
C ASN A 484 1.52 15.27 55.37
N ALA A 485 0.69 14.53 54.62
CA ALA A 485 1.16 13.33 53.94
C ALA A 485 2.17 13.72 52.83
N PRO A 486 3.36 13.08 52.76
CA PRO A 486 4.33 13.36 51.71
C PRO A 486 3.73 13.10 50.34
N GLU A 487 4.05 13.96 49.38
CA GLU A 487 3.53 13.97 48.01
C GLU A 487 4.03 12.75 47.22
N MET A 488 3.38 11.61 47.47
CA MET A 488 3.64 10.30 46.87
C MET A 488 3.17 10.27 45.42
N VAL A 489 4.03 9.78 44.52
CA VAL A 489 3.76 9.79 43.07
C VAL A 489 3.62 8.37 42.53
N VAL A 490 4.46 7.45 43.02
CA VAL A 490 4.38 6.02 42.71
C VAL A 490 4.47 5.26 44.03
N ALA A 491 3.53 4.35 44.26
CA ALA A 491 3.56 3.43 45.38
C ALA A 491 3.11 2.04 44.93
N MET A 492 3.86 1.02 45.31
CA MET A 492 3.48 -0.38 45.17
C MET A 492 3.47 -1.02 46.55
N GLU A 493 2.40 -1.75 46.88
CA GLU A 493 2.26 -2.44 48.16
C GLU A 493 1.97 -3.93 47.92
N ARG A 494 2.97 -4.77 48.24
CA ARG A 494 2.93 -6.24 48.10
C ARG A 494 2.43 -6.68 46.72
N ALA A 495 2.84 -5.96 45.69
CA ALA A 495 2.39 -6.18 44.32
C ALA A 495 3.08 -7.39 43.69
N CYS A 496 2.30 -8.28 43.07
CA CYS A 496 2.80 -9.43 42.32
C CYS A 496 2.44 -9.25 40.85
N PHE A 497 3.43 -9.32 39.96
CA PHE A 497 3.27 -9.13 38.53
C PHE A 497 3.58 -10.41 37.78
N GLY A 498 2.79 -10.73 36.75
CA GLY A 498 3.02 -11.91 35.94
C GLY A 498 1.83 -12.27 35.07
N GLN A 499 1.98 -13.38 34.34
CA GLN A 499 0.92 -13.93 33.49
C GLN A 499 -0.10 -14.72 34.31
N SER A 500 0.39 -15.45 35.32
CA SER A 500 -0.42 -16.23 36.26
C SER A 500 0.34 -16.36 37.59
N VAL A 501 -0.41 -16.72 38.63
CA VAL A 501 0.11 -17.02 39.98
C VAL A 501 0.88 -18.35 40.01
N GLU A 502 0.76 -19.15 38.95
CA GLU A 502 1.49 -20.42 38.83
C GLU A 502 3.01 -20.22 38.85
N PRO A 503 3.76 -21.10 39.54
CA PRO A 503 5.23 -21.04 39.58
C PRO A 503 5.79 -21.15 38.15
N GLY A 504 6.66 -20.20 37.79
CA GLY A 504 7.22 -20.05 36.43
C GLY A 504 6.47 -19.09 35.50
N LYS A 505 5.28 -18.60 35.91
CA LYS A 505 4.52 -17.57 35.17
C LYS A 505 4.46 -16.21 35.88
N ALA A 506 4.91 -16.14 37.13
CA ALA A 506 5.14 -14.88 37.85
C ALA A 506 6.45 -14.24 37.39
N LEU A 507 6.44 -12.93 37.16
CA LEU A 507 7.59 -12.14 36.71
C LEU A 507 8.24 -11.34 37.85
N LEU A 508 7.45 -10.84 38.81
CA LEU A 508 7.92 -10.15 40.01
C LEU A 508 7.00 -10.48 41.19
N LEU A 509 7.57 -10.69 42.38
CA LEU A 509 6.86 -11.13 43.57
C LEU A 509 7.03 -10.14 44.72
N ASN A 510 5.94 -9.86 45.42
CA ASN A 510 5.90 -9.06 46.66
C ASN A 510 6.65 -7.71 46.58
N VAL A 511 6.46 -6.99 45.48
CA VAL A 511 7.09 -5.70 45.23
C VAL A 511 6.48 -4.64 46.14
N SER A 512 7.30 -4.03 46.99
CA SER A 512 6.89 -2.91 47.84
C SER A 512 7.91 -1.77 47.72
N PHE A 513 7.52 -0.66 47.09
CA PHE A 513 8.38 0.52 46.99
C PHE A 513 7.54 1.81 46.87
N HIS A 514 8.18 2.93 47.24
CA HIS A 514 7.56 4.24 47.34
C HIS A 514 8.48 5.30 46.73
N ALA A 515 8.00 6.07 45.75
CA ALA A 515 8.71 7.21 45.16
C ALA A 515 7.91 8.52 45.34
N ARG A 516 8.60 9.57 45.81
CA ARG A 516 8.05 10.92 46.06
C ARG A 516 8.43 11.88 44.93
N ARG A 517 7.72 13.02 44.83
CA ARG A 517 8.01 14.06 43.83
C ARG A 517 9.46 14.57 43.92
N GLY A 518 10.14 14.55 42.77
CA GLY A 518 11.47 15.13 42.60
C GLY A 518 12.61 14.22 43.07
N GLN A 519 12.35 12.94 43.30
CA GLN A 519 13.37 11.95 43.67
C GLN A 519 14.01 11.31 42.44
N LEU A 520 15.32 11.05 42.54
CA LEU A 520 16.09 10.23 41.61
C LEU A 520 16.31 8.84 42.21
N ALA A 521 15.63 7.84 41.64
CA ALA A 521 15.76 6.44 42.03
C ALA A 521 16.48 5.64 40.93
N MET A 522 17.56 4.95 41.31
CA MET A 522 18.35 4.10 40.42
C MET A 522 17.98 2.63 40.61
N ILE A 523 17.69 1.92 39.53
CA ILE A 523 17.33 0.49 39.55
C ILE A 523 18.52 -0.35 39.06
N GLN A 524 18.94 -1.30 39.89
CA GLN A 524 20.07 -2.21 39.66
C GLN A 524 19.66 -3.67 39.83
N GLY A 525 20.49 -4.58 39.30
CA GLY A 525 20.27 -6.01 39.36
C GLY A 525 20.87 -6.72 38.15
N GLU A 526 21.01 -8.05 38.24
CA GLU A 526 21.60 -8.86 37.18
C GLU A 526 20.81 -8.82 35.86
N ALA A 527 21.45 -9.18 34.75
CA ALA A 527 20.77 -9.28 33.46
C ALA A 527 19.63 -10.32 33.55
N GLY A 528 18.41 -9.92 33.18
CA GLY A 528 17.24 -10.79 33.29
C GLY A 528 16.53 -10.78 34.65
N ALA A 529 16.99 -10.01 35.64
CA ALA A 529 16.36 -9.97 36.98
C ALA A 529 14.94 -9.33 37.03
N GLY A 530 14.43 -8.75 35.94
CA GLY A 530 13.09 -8.13 35.89
C GLY A 530 13.06 -6.61 36.05
N LYS A 531 14.17 -5.90 35.82
CA LYS A 531 14.25 -4.42 35.92
C LYS A 531 13.31 -3.70 34.94
N SER A 532 13.35 -4.07 33.65
CA SER A 532 12.43 -3.53 32.64
C SER A 532 10.97 -3.91 32.94
N THR A 533 10.76 -5.11 33.48
CA THR A 533 9.43 -5.57 33.95
C THR A 533 8.89 -4.65 35.04
N LEU A 534 9.73 -4.19 35.97
CA LEU A 534 9.33 -3.25 37.03
C LEU A 534 8.90 -1.90 36.45
N LEU A 535 9.61 -1.37 35.44
CA LEU A 535 9.19 -0.14 34.75
C LEU A 535 7.87 -0.32 33.98
N ASN A 536 7.71 -1.44 33.27
CA ASN A 536 6.47 -1.76 32.56
C ASN A 536 5.29 -1.98 33.52
N ALA A 537 5.54 -2.45 34.74
CA ALA A 537 4.53 -2.52 35.79
C ALA A 537 4.07 -1.14 36.26
N VAL A 538 4.97 -0.14 36.34
CA VAL A 538 4.61 1.27 36.62
C VAL A 538 3.80 1.87 35.46
N LEU A 539 4.13 1.52 34.21
CA LEU A 539 3.37 1.96 33.02
C LEU A 539 1.96 1.36 32.96
N GLY A 540 1.73 0.23 33.63
CA GLY A 540 0.48 -0.52 33.55
C GLY A 540 0.41 -1.52 32.39
N ASP A 541 1.54 -1.75 31.69
CA ASP A 541 1.63 -2.72 30.58
C ASP A 541 1.62 -4.18 31.07
N ILE A 542 1.92 -4.40 32.36
CA ILE A 542 1.93 -5.73 32.99
C ILE A 542 0.84 -5.81 34.05
N ASN A 543 0.04 -6.88 33.98
CA ASN A 543 -1.03 -7.10 34.93
C ASN A 543 -0.49 -7.33 36.35
N CYS A 544 -0.96 -6.51 37.29
CA CYS A 544 -0.87 -6.79 38.72
C CYS A 544 -1.85 -7.93 39.06
N LEU A 545 -1.37 -9.04 39.60
CA LEU A 545 -2.18 -10.20 40.00
C LEU A 545 -2.74 -10.02 41.42
N PHE A 546 -1.89 -9.56 42.35
CA PHE A 546 -2.20 -9.30 43.74
C PHE A 546 -1.46 -8.04 44.22
N GLY A 547 -2.00 -7.38 45.27
CA GLY A 547 -1.44 -6.15 45.82
C GLY A 547 -1.91 -4.90 45.09
N ASP A 548 -1.45 -3.74 45.56
CA ASP A 548 -1.92 -2.44 45.11
C ASP A 548 -0.79 -1.67 44.40
N VAL A 549 -1.16 -1.04 43.28
CA VAL A 549 -0.27 -0.17 42.50
C VAL A 549 -0.95 1.18 42.35
N PHE A 550 -0.30 2.20 42.89
CA PHE A 550 -0.74 3.58 42.83
C PHE A 550 0.25 4.39 41.99
N VAL A 551 -0.28 5.06 40.99
CA VAL A 551 0.41 6.09 40.21
C VAL A 551 -0.49 7.32 40.22
N ALA A 552 0.08 8.48 40.57
CA ALA A 552 -0.69 9.70 40.71
C ALA A 552 -1.33 10.13 39.38
N GLU A 553 -2.67 10.23 39.35
CA GLU A 553 -3.46 10.52 38.13
C GLU A 553 -3.19 11.91 37.54
N ASP A 554 -2.69 12.84 38.35
CA ASP A 554 -2.39 14.22 37.95
C ASP A 554 -1.00 14.37 37.28
N CYS A 555 -0.22 13.29 37.23
CA CYS A 555 1.17 13.31 36.75
C CYS A 555 1.29 12.72 35.34
N ARG A 556 2.05 13.39 34.47
CA ARG A 556 2.41 12.84 33.15
C ARG A 556 3.63 11.94 33.26
N LEU A 557 3.61 10.83 32.54
CA LEU A 557 4.73 9.87 32.43
C LEU A 557 5.47 10.03 31.09
N ALA A 558 6.80 10.02 31.14
CA ALA A 558 7.66 9.86 29.98
C ALA A 558 8.44 8.55 30.09
N TYR A 559 8.50 7.79 29.00
CA TYR A 559 9.19 6.50 28.95
C TYR A 559 10.27 6.50 27.86
N CYS A 560 11.49 6.09 28.23
CA CYS A 560 12.57 5.80 27.31
C CYS A 560 12.90 4.32 27.38
N ALA A 561 12.48 3.56 26.36
CA ALA A 561 12.69 2.12 26.26
C ALA A 561 14.17 1.75 26.01
N GLN A 562 14.55 0.54 26.45
CA GLN A 562 15.88 -0.03 26.23
C GLN A 562 16.25 -0.13 24.74
N GLU A 563 15.30 -0.57 23.91
CA GLU A 563 15.44 -0.53 22.45
C GLU A 563 14.75 0.74 21.91
N PRO A 564 15.51 1.79 21.53
CA PRO A 564 14.94 3.06 21.12
C PRO A 564 14.19 2.92 19.78
N TRP A 565 12.88 3.19 19.81
CA TRP A 565 12.04 3.25 18.61
C TRP A 565 11.90 4.68 18.09
N LEU A 566 12.20 4.87 16.80
CA LEU A 566 12.07 6.13 16.07
C LEU A 566 11.11 5.97 14.88
N GLN A 567 10.30 6.99 14.64
CA GLN A 567 9.44 7.11 13.46
C GLN A 567 10.27 7.36 12.20
N THR A 568 9.73 6.98 11.04
CA THR A 568 10.34 7.27 9.73
C THR A 568 10.07 8.72 9.30
N LEU A 569 10.52 9.66 10.13
CA LEU A 569 10.38 11.12 9.99
C LEU A 569 11.75 11.79 10.20
N SER A 570 11.81 13.14 10.20
CA SER A 570 13.03 13.87 10.53
C SER A 570 13.46 13.62 11.98
N ILE A 571 14.72 13.92 12.32
CA ILE A 571 15.18 13.85 13.71
C ILE A 571 14.41 14.86 14.56
N ARG A 572 14.16 16.06 14.03
CA ARG A 572 13.34 17.09 14.68
C ARG A 572 11.94 16.55 15.02
N ASP A 573 11.24 15.95 14.07
CA ASP A 573 9.90 15.40 14.29
C ASP A 573 9.88 14.26 15.31
N ASN A 574 10.94 13.44 15.32
CA ASN A 574 11.10 12.38 16.31
C ASN A 574 11.26 12.90 17.74
N VAL A 575 11.97 14.02 17.92
CA VAL A 575 12.14 14.68 19.23
C VAL A 575 10.87 15.41 19.65
N LEU A 576 10.20 16.11 18.72
CA LEU A 576 8.95 16.84 18.99
C LEU A 576 7.78 15.89 19.31
N PHE A 577 7.70 14.78 18.57
CA PHE A 577 6.71 13.72 18.74
C PHE A 577 5.26 14.22 18.81
N GLY A 578 4.92 15.15 17.90
CA GLY A 578 3.59 15.79 17.81
C GLY A 578 3.41 17.02 18.71
N SER A 579 4.38 17.35 19.56
CA SER A 579 4.38 18.60 20.32
C SER A 579 4.78 19.79 19.45
N ALA A 580 4.32 21.00 19.80
CA ALA A 580 4.73 22.23 19.13
C ALA A 580 6.24 22.46 19.21
N PHE A 581 6.83 23.04 18.16
CA PHE A 581 8.26 23.36 18.12
C PHE A 581 8.55 24.65 18.92
N ASP A 582 9.28 24.50 20.01
CA ASP A 582 9.83 25.59 20.82
C ASP A 582 11.34 25.59 20.62
N TYR A 583 11.83 26.63 19.93
CA TYR A 583 13.24 26.77 19.57
C TYR A 583 14.17 26.71 20.79
N LYS A 584 13.84 27.42 21.89
CA LYS A 584 14.72 27.50 23.07
C LYS A 584 14.77 26.16 23.80
N LYS A 585 13.60 25.56 24.01
CA LYS A 585 13.48 24.24 24.66
C LYS A 585 14.17 23.15 23.85
N TYR A 586 13.96 23.15 22.52
CA TYR A 586 14.50 22.15 21.62
C TYR A 586 16.03 22.11 21.69
N TRP A 587 16.70 23.24 21.47
CA TRP A 587 18.17 23.29 21.47
C TRP A 587 18.78 23.03 22.85
N CYS A 588 18.12 23.44 23.93
CA CYS A 588 18.57 23.11 25.28
C CYS A 588 18.51 21.60 25.55
N VAL A 589 17.45 20.92 25.10
CA VAL A 589 17.34 19.45 25.22
C VAL A 589 18.36 18.73 24.34
N ILE A 590 18.58 19.21 23.10
CA ILE A 590 19.59 18.65 22.18
C ILE A 590 20.99 18.75 22.77
N GLU A 591 21.33 19.90 23.36
CA GLU A 591 22.62 20.12 24.03
C GLU A 591 22.76 19.24 25.28
N ALA A 592 21.73 19.16 26.13
CA ALA A 592 21.75 18.32 27.33
C ALA A 592 21.88 16.82 27.02
N CYS A 593 21.38 16.37 25.86
CA CYS A 593 21.54 15.00 25.38
C CYS A 593 22.80 14.78 24.54
N CYS A 594 23.70 15.77 24.45
CA CYS A 594 24.93 15.76 23.67
C CYS A 594 24.73 15.41 22.17
N LEU A 595 23.60 15.81 21.55
CA LEU A 595 23.29 15.50 20.15
C LEU A 595 23.85 16.52 19.14
N THR A 596 24.38 17.65 19.62
CA THR A 596 24.81 18.79 18.77
C THR A 596 25.84 18.37 17.71
N ASP A 597 26.85 17.59 18.09
CA ASP A 597 27.90 17.17 17.17
C ASP A 597 27.41 16.10 16.18
N ASP A 598 26.48 15.22 16.60
CA ASP A 598 25.84 14.27 15.69
C ASP A 598 25.05 14.99 14.61
N LEU A 599 24.27 16.01 14.99
CA LEU A 599 23.49 16.80 14.03
C LEU A 599 24.40 17.53 13.04
N ARG A 600 25.56 18.05 13.46
CA ARG A 600 26.54 18.69 12.56
C ARG A 600 27.13 17.74 11.53
N MET A 601 27.27 16.45 11.87
CA MET A 601 27.79 15.44 10.94
C MET A 601 26.77 14.96 9.91
N LEU A 602 25.47 15.20 10.15
CA LEU A 602 24.42 14.78 9.23
C LEU A 602 24.23 15.78 8.08
N PRO A 603 23.95 15.30 6.86
CA PRO A 603 23.92 16.15 5.66
C PRO A 603 22.83 17.22 5.67
N GLU A 604 21.72 16.99 6.38
CA GLU A 604 20.60 17.93 6.51
C GLU A 604 20.36 18.31 7.99
N GLY A 605 21.36 18.15 8.86
CA GLY A 605 21.22 18.48 10.28
C GLY A 605 20.08 17.69 10.95
N ASP A 606 19.19 18.40 11.66
CA ASP A 606 18.02 17.86 12.34
C ASP A 606 16.82 17.56 11.41
N ASP A 607 16.80 18.11 10.20
CA ASP A 607 15.80 17.79 9.16
C ASP A 607 16.11 16.46 8.45
N THR A 608 17.26 15.85 8.74
CA THR A 608 17.65 14.53 8.23
C THR A 608 16.60 13.48 8.54
N LYS A 609 16.09 12.80 7.51
CA LYS A 609 15.12 11.71 7.65
C LYS A 609 15.76 10.44 8.20
N VAL A 610 15.13 9.86 9.22
CA VAL A 610 15.52 8.58 9.82
C VAL A 610 14.65 7.46 9.26
N GLY A 611 15.20 6.25 9.10
CA GLY A 611 14.43 5.04 8.78
C GLY A 611 14.85 4.35 7.48
N PRO A 612 14.05 3.41 6.93
CA PRO A 612 14.46 2.56 5.82
C PRO A 612 14.82 3.32 4.55
N LYS A 613 14.15 4.46 4.30
CA LYS A 613 14.40 5.38 3.18
C LYS A 613 15.31 6.56 3.56
N GLY A 614 15.75 6.63 4.82
CA GLY A 614 16.56 7.70 5.39
C GLY A 614 17.93 7.19 5.83
N ILE A 615 18.62 7.98 6.65
CA ILE A 615 19.90 7.59 7.24
C ILE A 615 19.64 6.64 8.41
N ASN A 616 20.43 5.58 8.50
CA ASN A 616 20.42 4.69 9.65
C ASN A 616 21.37 5.23 10.73
N LEU A 617 20.80 5.66 11.87
CA LEU A 617 21.56 6.15 13.02
C LEU A 617 22.25 4.99 13.77
N SER A 618 23.36 5.30 14.45
CA SER A 618 24.03 4.35 15.36
C SER A 618 23.14 4.04 16.58
N GLY A 619 23.43 2.96 17.32
CA GLY A 619 22.67 2.59 18.53
C GLY A 619 22.67 3.71 19.58
N GLY A 620 23.84 4.28 19.87
CA GLY A 620 23.98 5.41 20.80
C GLY A 620 23.30 6.69 20.32
N GLN A 621 23.30 6.98 19.02
CA GLN A 621 22.53 8.11 18.46
C GLN A 621 21.02 7.91 18.63
N LYS A 622 20.50 6.70 18.32
CA LYS A 622 19.08 6.38 18.50
C LYS A 622 18.65 6.52 19.96
N ALA A 623 19.48 6.03 20.89
CA ALA A 623 19.21 6.13 22.32
C ALA A 623 19.12 7.60 22.78
N ARG A 624 20.06 8.43 22.35
CA ARG A 624 20.07 9.87 22.68
C ARG A 624 18.90 10.63 22.06
N VAL A 625 18.49 10.32 20.83
CA VAL A 625 17.27 10.91 20.22
C VAL A 625 16.01 10.48 20.99
N ALA A 626 15.92 9.22 21.43
CA ALA A 626 14.80 8.76 22.24
C ALA A 626 14.76 9.41 23.64
N LEU A 627 15.92 9.64 24.26
CA LEU A 627 16.05 10.38 25.51
C LEU A 627 15.66 11.85 25.33
N ALA A 628 16.11 12.49 24.25
CA ALA A 628 15.73 13.86 23.90
C ALA A 628 14.21 14.00 23.73
N ARG A 629 13.56 13.02 23.06
CA ARG A 629 12.09 12.95 22.97
C ARG A 629 11.43 12.90 24.35
N ALA A 630 11.92 12.06 25.25
CA ALA A 630 11.38 11.97 26.60
C ALA A 630 11.52 13.30 27.36
N CYS A 631 12.69 13.94 27.29
CA CYS A 631 12.97 15.23 27.95
C CYS A 631 12.15 16.39 27.35
N TYR A 632 11.97 16.40 26.03
CA TYR A 632 11.16 17.41 25.35
C TYR A 632 9.67 17.32 25.70
N ALA A 633 9.16 16.13 26.02
CA ALA A 633 7.77 15.97 26.47
C ALA A 633 7.44 16.70 27.78
N ASP A 634 8.46 17.03 28.60
CA ASP A 634 8.37 17.71 29.90
C ASP A 634 7.31 17.07 30.84
N ALA A 635 7.42 15.75 31.00
CA ALA A 635 6.59 14.96 31.91
C ALA A 635 6.96 15.19 33.39
N ASP A 636 6.18 14.67 34.32
CA ASP A 636 6.43 14.77 35.78
C ASP A 636 7.25 13.59 36.30
N ILE A 637 7.03 12.40 35.71
CA ILE A 637 7.70 11.15 36.02
C ILE A 637 8.44 10.65 34.79
N TYR A 638 9.71 10.30 34.93
CA TYR A 638 10.55 9.74 33.87
C TYR A 638 10.94 8.30 34.21
N LEU A 639 10.59 7.38 33.32
CA LEU A 639 11.00 5.99 33.36
C LEU A 639 12.06 5.77 32.28
N LEU A 640 13.31 5.56 32.68
CA LEU A 640 14.45 5.47 31.77
C LEU A 640 15.05 4.06 31.85
N ASP A 641 14.82 3.24 30.82
CA ASP A 641 15.32 1.87 30.78
C ASP A 641 16.65 1.77 30.04
N CYS A 642 17.77 1.73 30.77
CA CYS A 642 19.12 1.63 30.22
C CYS A 642 19.45 2.61 29.06
N PRO A 643 19.12 3.92 29.17
CA PRO A 643 19.29 4.88 28.07
C PRO A 643 20.75 5.05 27.61
N PHE A 644 21.72 4.60 28.41
CA PHE A 644 23.16 4.79 28.21
C PHE A 644 23.90 3.56 27.67
N ALA A 645 23.23 2.41 27.51
CA ALA A 645 23.90 1.13 27.25
C ALA A 645 24.76 1.08 25.96
N SER A 646 24.44 1.89 24.95
CA SER A 646 25.16 1.98 23.67
C SER A 646 25.98 3.27 23.52
N VAL A 647 26.17 4.01 24.61
CA VAL A 647 26.87 5.30 24.65
C VAL A 647 28.20 5.10 25.39
N ASP A 648 29.24 5.75 24.91
CA ASP A 648 30.58 5.79 25.50
C ASP A 648 30.62 6.54 26.84
N ALA A 649 31.44 6.06 27.78
CA ALA A 649 31.41 6.50 29.19
C ALA A 649 31.58 8.02 29.39
N ILE A 650 32.38 8.69 28.54
CA ILE A 650 32.57 10.15 28.60
C ILE A 650 31.24 10.87 28.32
N VAL A 651 30.59 10.51 27.21
CA VAL A 651 29.29 11.08 26.83
C VAL A 651 28.21 10.67 27.84
N GLN A 652 28.26 9.46 28.41
CA GLN A 652 27.34 9.04 29.47
C GLN A 652 27.40 9.99 30.68
N ASN A 653 28.60 10.32 31.16
CA ASN A 653 28.79 11.20 32.31
C ASN A 653 28.32 12.63 32.03
N GLU A 654 28.54 13.11 30.81
CA GLU A 654 28.08 14.43 30.38
C GLU A 654 26.54 14.50 30.32
N ILE A 655 25.89 13.48 29.72
CA ILE A 655 24.44 13.38 29.68
C ILE A 655 23.87 13.21 31.09
N PHE A 656 24.49 12.40 31.95
CA PHE A 656 24.04 12.24 33.33
C PHE A 656 24.03 13.59 34.07
N THR A 657 25.10 14.37 33.93
CA THR A 657 25.22 15.68 34.59
C THR A 657 24.24 16.70 34.00
N LYS A 658 24.31 16.95 32.69
CA LYS A 658 23.50 17.99 32.03
C LYS A 658 22.00 17.63 31.97
N CYS A 659 21.68 16.36 31.69
CA CYS A 659 20.29 15.92 31.53
C CYS A 659 19.66 15.45 32.85
N ILE A 660 20.23 14.45 33.51
CA ILE A 660 19.57 13.82 34.67
C ILE A 660 19.69 14.70 35.94
N VAL A 661 20.83 15.36 36.12
CA VAL A 661 21.09 16.18 37.31
C VAL A 661 20.57 17.62 37.17
N GLU A 662 20.84 18.27 36.03
CA GLU A 662 20.45 19.68 35.81
C GLU A 662 19.05 19.81 35.19
N LEU A 663 18.84 19.25 33.98
CA LEU A 663 17.58 19.40 33.23
C LEU A 663 16.38 18.81 33.99
N LEU A 664 16.53 17.60 34.52
CA LEU A 664 15.48 16.85 35.23
C LEU A 664 15.53 17.05 36.75
N ARG A 665 16.21 18.10 37.24
CA ARG A 665 16.44 18.33 38.67
C ARG A 665 15.19 18.18 39.54
N PHE A 666 14.08 18.72 39.09
CA PHE A 666 12.82 18.80 39.83
C PHE A 666 11.81 17.71 39.48
N LYS A 667 12.17 16.78 38.59
CA LYS A 667 11.28 15.73 38.11
C LYS A 667 11.58 14.43 38.85
N THR A 668 10.57 13.56 38.94
CA THR A 668 10.78 12.22 39.50
C THR A 668 11.39 11.33 38.42
N VAL A 669 12.52 10.69 38.70
CA VAL A 669 13.24 9.87 37.71
C VAL A 669 13.49 8.48 38.28
N LEU A 670 12.98 7.46 37.60
CA LEU A 670 13.27 6.05 37.83
C LEU A 670 14.15 5.57 36.67
N MET A 671 15.44 5.34 36.94
CA MET A 671 16.41 5.03 35.90
C MET A 671 17.06 3.66 36.14
N VAL A 672 16.97 2.78 35.14
CA VAL A 672 17.69 1.51 35.12
C VAL A 672 19.08 1.76 34.53
N THR A 673 20.12 1.32 35.25
CA THR A 673 21.50 1.39 34.77
C THR A 673 22.31 0.19 35.20
N HIS A 674 23.22 -0.26 34.32
CA HIS A 674 24.23 -1.26 34.63
C HIS A 674 25.56 -0.64 35.11
N ASN A 675 25.73 0.68 34.98
CA ASN A 675 26.95 1.36 35.39
C ASN A 675 26.91 1.65 36.90
N PRO A 676 27.75 0.99 37.73
CA PRO A 676 27.75 1.18 39.18
C PRO A 676 28.29 2.56 39.62
N GLU A 677 29.04 3.25 38.77
CA GLU A 677 29.56 4.60 39.07
C GLU A 677 28.41 5.61 39.15
N LEU A 678 27.43 5.50 38.24
CA LEU A 678 26.28 6.39 38.19
C LEU A 678 25.33 6.17 39.38
N SER A 679 25.14 4.91 39.80
CA SER A 679 24.29 4.59 40.96
C SER A 679 24.91 5.02 42.28
N SER A 680 26.24 5.00 42.36
CA SER A 680 27.00 5.39 43.56
C SER A 680 27.19 6.91 43.66
N SER A 681 26.69 7.67 42.68
CA SER A 681 26.80 9.12 42.69
C SER A 681 26.00 9.73 43.85
N GLY A 682 26.55 10.79 44.46
CA GLY A 682 25.93 11.47 45.61
C GLY A 682 24.62 12.21 45.31
N PHE A 683 24.11 12.13 44.07
CA PHE A 683 22.87 12.75 43.63
C PHE A 683 21.67 11.79 43.64
N VAL A 684 21.89 10.50 43.88
CA VAL A 684 20.86 9.46 43.88
C VAL A 684 20.21 9.39 45.26
N ASP A 685 18.88 9.47 45.32
CA ASP A 685 18.13 9.41 46.57
C ASP A 685 17.89 7.96 47.01
N HIS A 686 17.58 7.07 46.06
CA HIS A 686 17.26 5.65 46.31
C HIS A 686 17.96 4.73 45.33
N VAL A 687 18.48 3.61 45.82
CA VAL A 687 18.94 2.51 44.97
C VAL A 687 18.00 1.32 45.17
N ILE A 688 17.32 0.92 44.11
CA ILE A 688 16.39 -0.20 44.08
C ILE A 688 17.12 -1.40 43.46
N ARG A 689 17.37 -2.44 44.24
CA ARG A 689 17.95 -3.69 43.75
C ARG A 689 16.87 -4.71 43.45
N VAL A 690 16.94 -5.29 42.27
CA VAL A 690 16.05 -6.36 41.82
C VAL A 690 16.85 -7.65 41.78
N GLU A 691 16.54 -8.56 42.71
CA GLU A 691 17.22 -9.84 42.93
C GLU A 691 16.14 -10.91 43.18
N ASP A 692 16.31 -12.11 42.62
CA ASP A 692 15.38 -13.25 42.80
C ASP A 692 13.89 -12.94 42.60
N LEU A 693 13.56 -12.11 41.61
CA LEU A 693 12.20 -11.62 41.30
C LEU A 693 11.57 -10.75 42.40
N THR A 694 12.31 -10.43 43.46
CA THR A 694 11.90 -9.52 44.53
C THR A 694 12.61 -8.17 44.38
N VAL A 695 12.01 -7.13 44.97
CA VAL A 695 12.52 -5.77 44.91
C VAL A 695 12.93 -5.33 46.31
N HIS A 696 14.21 -5.04 46.48
CA HIS A 696 14.81 -4.51 47.70
C HIS A 696 15.15 -3.03 47.51
N VAL A 697 14.67 -2.18 48.41
CA VAL A 697 14.98 -0.74 48.37
C VAL A 697 16.11 -0.48 49.36
N GLU A 698 17.30 -0.19 48.85
CA GLU A 698 18.42 0.34 49.62
C GLU A 698 18.28 1.87 49.64
N SER A 699 17.78 2.40 50.75
CA SER A 699 17.79 3.85 50.99
C SER A 699 19.24 4.27 51.25
N ALA A 700 19.73 5.27 50.52
CA ALA A 700 20.96 5.94 50.90
C ALA A 700 20.66 6.76 52.17
N GLU A 701 20.60 6.12 53.34
CA GLU A 701 20.50 6.80 54.63
C GLU A 701 21.81 7.54 54.94
N LYS A 702 22.01 8.67 54.25
CA LYS A 702 22.83 9.78 54.75
C LYS A 702 21.93 10.98 54.95
N GLY A 703 21.23 11.00 56.08
CA GLY A 703 20.82 12.24 56.72
C GLY A 703 19.32 12.54 56.88
N TRP A 704 18.47 11.59 57.25
CA TRP A 704 17.14 11.94 57.78
C TRP A 704 17.16 12.26 59.30
N ALA A 705 18.17 11.79 60.05
CA ALA A 705 18.22 11.90 61.52
C ALA A 705 18.77 13.24 62.07
N VAL A 706 19.16 14.18 61.21
CA VAL A 706 19.59 15.54 61.61
C VAL A 706 18.86 16.47 60.68
N GLY A 707 18.14 17.47 61.20
CA GLY A 707 17.26 18.40 60.48
C GLY A 707 17.90 19.26 59.37
N ARG A 708 18.55 18.62 58.39
CA ARG A 708 18.92 19.12 57.08
C ARG A 708 18.06 18.37 56.08
N HIS A 709 17.26 19.09 55.32
CA HIS A 709 16.49 18.58 54.20
C HIS A 709 17.45 18.10 53.09
N PRO A 710 17.63 16.79 52.81
CA PRO A 710 18.48 16.32 51.71
C PRO A 710 17.53 15.86 50.59
N SER A 711 17.15 16.79 49.72
CA SER A 711 16.49 16.49 48.44
C SER A 711 16.30 17.79 47.68
N ARG A 712 17.27 18.16 46.84
CA ARG A 712 17.16 19.04 45.65
C ARG A 712 16.26 20.31 45.68
N ARG A 713 15.83 20.84 46.83
CA ARG A 713 14.94 22.00 46.92
C ARG A 713 15.62 23.15 47.64
N VAL A 714 16.15 24.10 46.88
CA VAL A 714 16.15 25.51 47.29
C VAL A 714 15.76 26.37 46.07
N ASP A 715 14.71 27.15 46.29
CA ASP A 715 14.19 28.30 45.55
C ASP A 715 13.17 28.10 44.40
N THR A 716 11.88 28.07 44.79
CA THR A 716 10.69 28.00 43.92
C THR A 716 10.33 29.30 43.20
N ARG A 717 11.28 30.24 43.03
CA ARG A 717 11.03 31.48 42.26
C ARG A 717 12.04 31.81 41.16
N ASN A 718 13.24 31.21 41.16
CA ASN A 718 14.32 31.60 40.23
C ASN A 718 14.91 30.45 39.38
N SER A 719 14.50 29.19 39.57
CA SER A 719 15.04 28.05 38.83
C SER A 719 13.98 27.36 37.96
N LEU A 720 13.37 28.13 37.08
CA LEU A 720 12.66 27.57 35.94
C LEU A 720 13.72 26.97 34.99
N PRO A 721 13.46 25.84 34.30
CA PRO A 721 14.36 25.36 33.27
C PRO A 721 14.68 26.49 32.29
N PRO A 722 15.87 26.51 31.65
CA PRO A 722 16.38 27.69 30.93
C PRO A 722 15.41 28.33 29.91
N TRP A 723 14.47 27.54 29.37
CA TRP A 723 13.45 28.00 28.41
C TRP A 723 12.16 28.55 29.04
N ARG A 724 11.95 28.45 30.36
CA ARG A 724 10.74 28.91 31.07
C ARG A 724 10.87 30.31 31.70
N HIS A 725 11.90 31.09 31.38
CA HIS A 725 11.99 32.47 31.88
C HIS A 725 10.71 33.27 31.55
N GLU A 726 10.09 33.85 32.59
CA GLU A 726 8.90 34.69 32.44
C GLU A 726 9.20 35.92 31.57
N ASP A 727 8.55 35.99 30.41
CA ASP A 727 8.27 37.28 29.78
C ASP A 727 7.29 38.03 30.70
N LYS A 728 7.83 38.93 31.53
CA LYS A 728 7.04 39.81 32.40
C LYS A 728 6.19 40.78 31.56
N SER A 729 5.04 40.35 31.03
CA SER A 729 4.01 41.27 30.50
C SER A 729 2.65 40.64 30.20
N VAL A 730 2.05 39.81 31.07
CA VAL A 730 0.59 39.61 31.01
C VAL A 730 -0.02 39.54 32.41
N THR A 731 -0.84 40.54 32.71
CA THR A 731 -1.61 40.72 33.94
C THR A 731 -2.53 39.54 34.25
N ALA A 732 -2.64 39.26 35.55
CA ALA A 732 -3.49 38.26 36.15
C ALA A 732 -4.97 38.38 35.74
N THR A 733 -5.52 37.28 35.21
CA THR A 733 -6.93 36.94 35.35
C THR A 733 -7.03 35.56 35.97
N THR A 734 -7.55 35.54 37.20
CA THR A 734 -7.93 34.35 37.97
C THR A 734 -8.95 33.52 37.20
N GLY A 735 -8.54 32.34 36.74
CA GLY A 735 -9.41 31.27 36.25
C GLY A 735 -9.17 30.00 37.07
N ALA A 736 -10.26 29.41 37.58
CA ALA A 736 -10.25 28.21 38.41
C ALA A 736 -9.55 27.00 37.73
N PRO A 737 -8.97 26.05 38.50
CA PRO A 737 -8.29 24.90 37.94
C PRO A 737 -9.31 23.96 37.28
N GLN A 738 -9.35 23.98 35.95
CA GLN A 738 -10.17 23.09 35.15
C GLN A 738 -9.56 21.68 35.21
N ARG A 739 -10.22 20.75 35.91
CA ARG A 739 -9.90 19.31 35.85
C ARG A 739 -9.95 18.86 34.38
N ARG A 740 -8.79 18.64 33.77
CA ARG A 740 -8.67 17.95 32.47
C ARG A 740 -8.24 16.52 32.76
N GLY A 741 -9.21 15.61 32.70
CA GLY A 741 -8.94 14.17 32.72
C GLY A 741 -8.18 13.74 31.47
N LEU A 742 -7.65 12.51 31.50
CA LEU A 742 -7.01 11.81 30.38
C LEU A 742 -7.85 11.95 29.08
N ALA A 743 -7.50 12.92 28.24
CA ALA A 743 -8.06 13.06 26.91
C ALA A 743 -7.25 12.19 25.95
N LEU A 744 -7.67 10.94 25.83
CA LEU A 744 -7.31 10.09 24.71
C LEU A 744 -8.00 10.67 23.47
N TRP A 745 -7.25 11.35 22.59
CA TRP A 745 -7.71 11.85 21.29
C TRP A 745 -8.96 12.77 21.38
N GLU A 746 -8.75 14.09 21.32
CA GLU A 746 -9.76 14.98 20.75
C GLU A 746 -9.29 15.37 19.33
N PRO A 747 -10.13 15.19 18.30
CA PRO A 747 -9.83 15.70 16.98
C PRO A 747 -9.78 17.22 17.04
N ALA A 748 -8.70 17.83 16.55
CA ALA A 748 -8.59 19.27 16.40
C ALA A 748 -9.79 19.78 15.58
N THR A 749 -10.74 20.41 16.25
CA THR A 749 -11.77 21.21 15.59
C THR A 749 -11.13 22.53 15.21
N PRO A 750 -11.23 23.00 13.94
CA PRO A 750 -10.79 24.34 13.60
C PRO A 750 -11.74 25.35 14.29
N PRO A 751 -11.23 26.45 14.88
CA PRO A 751 -12.10 27.46 15.44
C PRO A 751 -12.82 28.20 14.30
N LEU A 752 -14.07 27.80 14.04
CA LEU A 752 -15.03 28.64 13.33
C LEU A 752 -15.55 29.69 14.31
N SER A 753 -14.93 30.87 14.32
CA SER A 753 -15.64 32.14 14.48
C SER A 753 -14.79 33.27 13.89
N CYS A 754 -14.96 33.49 12.59
CA CYS A 754 -14.58 34.76 11.98
C CYS A 754 -15.63 35.78 12.42
N SER A 755 -15.31 36.57 13.44
CA SER A 755 -16.00 37.84 13.69
C SER A 755 -14.99 38.97 13.49
N THR A 756 -15.28 39.72 12.44
CA THR A 756 -14.78 41.02 12.03
C THR A 756 -14.33 41.89 13.21
N LEU A 757 -13.04 42.17 13.29
CA LEU A 757 -12.50 43.35 13.98
C LEU A 757 -11.35 43.92 13.16
N SER A 758 -11.73 44.88 12.32
CA SER A 758 -10.85 45.78 11.60
C SER A 758 -10.08 46.66 12.59
N ILE A 759 -8.79 46.40 12.76
CA ILE A 759 -7.87 47.34 13.41
C ILE A 759 -6.84 47.78 12.37
N LYS A 760 -6.92 49.07 12.03
CA LYS A 760 -5.94 49.80 11.21
C LYS A 760 -4.58 49.75 11.91
N LEU A 761 -3.58 49.17 11.25
CA LEU A 761 -2.18 49.30 11.67
C LEU A 761 -1.37 50.01 10.57
N SER A 762 -1.65 51.30 10.41
CA SER A 762 -0.70 52.24 9.82
C SER A 762 0.33 52.61 10.90
N ALA A 763 1.61 52.43 10.56
CA ALA A 763 2.82 52.81 11.32
C ALA A 763 3.50 51.68 12.12
N LEU A 764 4.38 50.94 11.44
CA LEU A 764 5.73 50.69 11.92
C LEU A 764 6.65 50.48 10.72
N LYS A 765 7.55 51.46 10.53
CA LYS A 765 8.58 51.50 9.48
C LYS A 765 9.75 50.60 9.86
N THR A 766 10.30 49.97 8.81
CA THR A 766 11.70 49.52 8.61
C THR A 766 12.24 48.41 9.51
N VAL A 767 12.14 47.18 9.02
CA VAL A 767 13.11 46.09 9.25
C VAL A 767 13.74 45.76 7.87
N PRO A 768 15.06 45.56 7.76
CA PRO A 768 15.71 45.26 6.48
C PRO A 768 15.27 43.90 5.94
N GLU A 769 15.09 43.82 4.61
CA GLU A 769 14.87 42.58 3.86
C GLU A 769 15.98 41.57 4.14
N VAL A 770 15.66 40.54 4.94
CA VAL A 770 16.33 39.24 4.87
C VAL A 770 15.42 38.37 4.02
N GLY A 771 15.92 37.95 2.86
CA GLY A 771 15.17 37.19 1.87
C GLY A 771 14.44 36.01 2.51
N ASN A 772 13.11 36.03 2.40
CA ASN A 772 12.25 34.88 2.63
C ASN A 772 12.55 33.81 1.58
N THR A 773 13.59 33.01 1.78
CA THR A 773 13.59 31.62 1.33
C THR A 773 12.66 30.83 2.25
N GLN A 774 11.35 31.00 2.06
CA GLN A 774 10.40 29.96 2.43
C GLN A 774 10.66 28.79 1.50
N VAL A 775 11.53 27.87 1.94
CA VAL A 775 11.64 26.55 1.34
C VAL A 775 10.38 25.79 1.78
N PRO A 776 9.49 25.41 0.85
CA PRO A 776 8.29 24.67 1.23
C PRO A 776 8.71 23.32 1.78
N VAL A 777 8.28 23.04 3.01
CA VAL A 777 8.28 21.72 3.63
C VAL A 777 7.52 20.79 2.69
N THR A 778 8.26 20.02 1.91
CA THR A 778 7.70 18.94 1.10
C THR A 778 8.60 17.72 1.25
N SER A 779 7.96 16.60 1.53
CA SER A 779 8.54 15.28 1.71
C SER A 779 9.20 14.70 0.44
N GLU A 780 9.51 15.51 -0.57
CA GLU A 780 9.73 15.08 -1.96
C GLU A 780 11.18 15.08 -2.45
N CYS A 781 12.16 15.64 -1.74
CA CYS A 781 13.46 15.94 -2.37
C CYS A 781 14.44 14.77 -2.60
N VAL A 782 14.11 13.53 -2.22
CA VAL A 782 14.95 12.35 -2.54
C VAL A 782 14.27 11.41 -3.55
N GLY A 783 12.95 11.21 -3.41
CA GLY A 783 12.15 10.43 -4.38
C GLY A 783 12.18 11.06 -5.78
N THR A 784 12.13 12.40 -5.87
CA THR A 784 12.20 13.13 -7.13
C THR A 784 13.60 13.14 -7.75
N LYS A 785 14.69 13.02 -7.00
CA LYS A 785 16.05 12.89 -7.57
C LYS A 785 16.32 11.49 -8.13
N VAL A 786 15.76 10.45 -7.51
CA VAL A 786 15.81 9.08 -8.06
C VAL A 786 14.84 8.93 -9.24
N ALA A 787 13.64 9.53 -9.17
CA ALA A 787 12.68 9.56 -10.28
C ALA A 787 13.14 10.44 -11.47
N LYS A 788 13.83 11.56 -11.24
CA LYS A 788 14.46 12.35 -12.32
C LYS A 788 15.57 11.57 -13.05
N LYS A 789 16.22 10.61 -12.37
CA LYS A 789 17.18 9.69 -13.03
C LYS A 789 16.49 8.47 -13.65
N PHE A 790 15.34 8.06 -13.12
CA PHE A 790 14.38 7.12 -13.71
C PHE A 790 13.31 7.87 -14.50
N GLN A 791 13.73 8.68 -15.48
CA GLN A 791 12.80 9.03 -16.55
C GLN A 791 12.31 7.71 -17.14
N TRP A 792 11.03 7.39 -16.89
CA TRP A 792 10.28 6.43 -17.67
C TRP A 792 10.20 6.97 -19.08
N LYS A 793 11.31 6.87 -19.81
CA LYS A 793 11.35 7.20 -21.22
C LYS A 793 10.21 6.40 -21.84
N LYS A 794 9.42 7.07 -22.68
CA LYS A 794 8.41 6.53 -23.60
C LYS A 794 8.93 5.39 -24.53
N GLU A 795 10.10 4.84 -24.24
CA GLU A 795 10.84 3.83 -24.98
C GLU A 795 10.47 2.38 -24.59
N TRP A 796 9.47 2.13 -23.72
CA TRP A 796 9.01 0.74 -23.48
C TRP A 796 8.47 0.05 -24.75
N PHE A 797 8.08 0.83 -25.77
CA PHE A 797 7.80 0.37 -27.14
C PHE A 797 8.85 0.82 -28.18
N SER A 798 10.05 1.18 -27.73
CA SER A 798 11.18 1.41 -28.64
C SER A 798 11.74 0.07 -29.10
N ILE A 799 12.20 0.04 -30.36
CA ILE A 799 13.00 -1.04 -30.93
C ILE A 799 14.17 -1.43 -30.01
N LYS A 800 14.67 -0.52 -29.16
CA LYS A 800 15.69 -0.82 -28.15
C LYS A 800 15.25 -1.83 -27.09
N THR A 801 14.00 -1.76 -26.63
CA THR A 801 13.45 -2.69 -25.61
C THR A 801 13.21 -4.06 -26.23
N TRP A 802 12.74 -4.10 -27.47
CA TRP A 802 12.72 -5.33 -28.27
C TRP A 802 14.13 -5.89 -28.50
N LYS A 803 15.14 -5.04 -28.76
CA LYS A 803 16.55 -5.47 -28.85
C LYS A 803 17.08 -6.02 -27.52
N VAL A 804 16.62 -5.53 -26.37
CA VAL A 804 16.98 -6.09 -25.05
C VAL A 804 16.28 -7.44 -24.81
N LEU A 805 15.00 -7.58 -25.19
CA LEU A 805 14.28 -8.87 -25.14
C LEU A 805 14.84 -9.90 -26.13
N LEU A 806 15.35 -9.44 -27.29
CA LEU A 806 15.94 -10.27 -28.34
C LEU A 806 17.47 -10.45 -28.19
N LYS A 807 18.10 -9.83 -27.17
CA LYS A 807 19.57 -9.84 -26.99
C LYS A 807 20.12 -11.23 -26.71
N GLY A 808 19.30 -12.14 -26.22
CA GLY A 808 19.63 -13.57 -26.16
C GLY A 808 19.43 -14.22 -27.52
N GLY A 809 20.51 -14.61 -28.21
CA GLY A 809 20.42 -15.38 -29.46
C GLY A 809 19.60 -16.68 -29.34
N ASN A 810 19.44 -17.19 -28.11
CA ASN A 810 18.59 -18.34 -27.79
C ASN A 810 17.08 -18.02 -27.74
N CYS A 811 16.67 -16.75 -27.60
CA CYS A 811 15.27 -16.35 -27.56
C CYS A 811 14.61 -16.37 -28.95
N LEU A 812 15.36 -16.04 -30.00
CA LEU A 812 14.88 -16.06 -31.39
C LEU A 812 14.35 -17.44 -31.81
N ARG A 813 14.99 -18.51 -31.28
CA ARG A 813 14.63 -19.92 -31.54
C ARG A 813 13.19 -20.25 -31.16
N PHE A 814 12.62 -19.56 -30.18
CA PHE A 814 11.23 -19.76 -29.73
C PHE A 814 10.28 -18.69 -30.27
N HIS A 815 10.76 -17.44 -30.44
CA HIS A 815 9.93 -16.33 -30.89
C HIS A 815 9.46 -16.47 -32.35
N VAL A 816 10.34 -16.89 -33.27
CA VAL A 816 9.99 -17.01 -34.69
C VAL A 816 8.92 -18.09 -34.91
N PRO A 817 9.07 -19.33 -34.39
CA PRO A 817 8.02 -20.33 -34.46
C PRO A 817 6.71 -19.91 -33.79
N ALA A 818 6.78 -19.21 -32.64
CA ALA A 818 5.58 -18.71 -31.97
C ALA A 818 4.75 -17.77 -32.87
N LYS A 819 5.42 -16.87 -33.61
CA LYS A 819 4.75 -15.95 -34.55
C LYS A 819 4.17 -16.68 -35.75
N PHE A 820 4.85 -17.70 -36.26
CA PHE A 820 4.32 -18.56 -37.32
C PHE A 820 3.01 -19.24 -36.88
N PHE A 821 3.00 -19.89 -35.72
CA PHE A 821 1.79 -20.53 -35.20
C PHE A 821 0.67 -19.53 -34.86
N LEU A 822 1.01 -18.29 -34.49
CA LEU A 822 0.02 -17.22 -34.30
C LEU A 822 -0.63 -16.80 -35.62
N LEU A 823 0.14 -16.70 -36.70
CA LEU A 823 -0.39 -16.45 -38.04
C LEU A 823 -1.29 -17.61 -38.49
N LEU A 824 -0.88 -18.85 -38.23
CA LEU A 824 -1.69 -20.03 -38.52
C LEU A 824 -3.01 -20.05 -37.72
N TYR A 825 -2.97 -19.66 -36.45
CA TYR A 825 -4.17 -19.46 -35.62
C TYR A 825 -5.12 -18.42 -36.23
N ALA A 826 -4.60 -17.23 -36.61
CA ALA A 826 -5.41 -16.18 -37.20
C ALA A 826 -6.02 -16.60 -38.56
N PHE A 827 -5.22 -17.29 -39.38
CA PHE A 827 -5.68 -17.83 -40.65
C PHE A 827 -6.78 -18.88 -40.46
N ALA A 828 -6.56 -19.92 -39.64
CA ALA A 828 -7.55 -20.94 -39.34
C ALA A 828 -8.83 -20.35 -38.70
N GLY A 829 -8.65 -19.36 -37.82
CA GLY A 829 -9.74 -18.65 -37.15
C GLY A 829 -10.62 -17.84 -38.11
N THR A 830 -10.04 -17.28 -39.18
CA THR A 830 -10.79 -16.57 -40.23
C THR A 830 -11.45 -17.57 -41.19
N MET A 831 -10.70 -18.59 -41.61
CA MET A 831 -11.19 -19.62 -42.53
C MET A 831 -12.37 -20.40 -41.97
N LYS A 832 -12.40 -20.71 -40.66
CA LYS A 832 -13.57 -21.38 -40.05
C LYS A 832 -14.84 -20.54 -40.12
N ASP A 833 -14.74 -19.21 -39.96
CA ASP A 833 -15.90 -18.31 -39.94
C ASP A 833 -16.42 -18.11 -41.38
N VAL A 834 -15.51 -17.95 -42.35
CA VAL A 834 -15.85 -17.92 -43.80
C VAL A 834 -16.48 -19.25 -44.25
N TYR A 835 -15.91 -20.38 -43.83
CA TYR A 835 -16.45 -21.70 -44.16
C TYR A 835 -17.84 -21.91 -43.58
N LEU A 836 -18.05 -21.53 -42.32
CA LEU A 836 -19.37 -21.63 -41.67
C LEU A 836 -20.42 -20.75 -42.37
N MET A 837 -20.03 -19.58 -42.87
CA MET A 837 -20.90 -18.73 -43.69
C MET A 837 -21.28 -19.42 -45.01
N GLY A 838 -20.31 -20.00 -45.71
CA GLY A 838 -20.57 -20.74 -46.95
C GLY A 838 -21.39 -22.01 -46.72
N TRP A 839 -21.21 -22.69 -45.59
CA TRP A 839 -21.99 -23.86 -45.21
C TRP A 839 -23.44 -23.50 -44.90
N SER A 840 -23.67 -22.45 -44.10
CA SER A 840 -25.02 -21.97 -43.78
C SER A 840 -25.79 -21.46 -45.01
N ASN A 841 -25.14 -20.76 -45.94
CA ASN A 841 -25.79 -20.35 -47.20
C ASN A 841 -26.20 -21.54 -48.08
N ARG A 842 -25.36 -22.58 -48.19
CA ARG A 842 -25.69 -23.79 -48.96
C ARG A 842 -26.86 -24.57 -48.37
N ALA A 843 -26.97 -24.60 -47.04
CA ALA A 843 -28.10 -25.23 -46.36
C ALA A 843 -29.44 -24.53 -46.65
N VAL A 844 -29.43 -23.22 -46.93
CA VAL A 844 -30.64 -22.42 -47.24
C VAL A 844 -31.04 -22.50 -48.71
N HIS A 845 -30.07 -22.50 -49.65
CA HIS A 845 -30.36 -22.44 -51.09
C HIS A 845 -30.66 -23.78 -51.76
N GLY A 846 -30.59 -24.91 -51.02
CA GLY A 846 -31.11 -26.20 -51.49
C GLY A 846 -30.32 -26.88 -52.60
N ASP A 847 -29.04 -26.52 -52.81
CA ASP A 847 -28.16 -27.12 -53.84
C ASP A 847 -27.77 -28.60 -53.58
N VAL A 848 -28.45 -29.30 -52.66
CA VAL A 848 -28.07 -30.64 -52.21
C VAL A 848 -29.11 -31.67 -52.66
N SER A 849 -28.68 -32.66 -53.44
CA SER A 849 -29.49 -33.77 -53.93
C SER A 849 -30.05 -34.62 -52.78
N ALA A 850 -31.35 -34.95 -52.84
CA ALA A 850 -32.11 -35.57 -51.74
C ALA A 850 -31.57 -36.92 -51.18
N ASN A 851 -30.69 -37.61 -51.91
CA ASN A 851 -30.12 -38.90 -51.50
C ASN A 851 -28.74 -38.81 -50.81
N ASP A 852 -28.00 -37.71 -50.96
CA ASP A 852 -26.64 -37.54 -50.39
C ASP A 852 -26.56 -36.50 -49.26
N VAL A 853 -27.69 -35.87 -48.91
CA VAL A 853 -27.76 -34.73 -47.98
C VAL A 853 -27.09 -35.02 -46.63
N MET A 854 -27.33 -36.19 -46.05
CA MET A 854 -26.82 -36.54 -44.73
C MET A 854 -25.29 -36.67 -44.71
N ASP A 855 -24.70 -37.23 -45.76
CA ASP A 855 -23.25 -37.47 -45.82
C ASP A 855 -22.48 -36.20 -46.21
N ASP A 856 -23.06 -35.34 -47.06
CA ASP A 856 -22.52 -34.01 -47.35
C ASP A 856 -22.55 -33.08 -46.12
N MET A 857 -23.59 -33.20 -45.27
CA MET A 857 -23.68 -32.46 -44.01
C MET A 857 -22.68 -32.95 -42.97
N LYS A 858 -22.51 -34.28 -42.82
CA LYS A 858 -21.45 -34.84 -41.95
C LYS A 858 -20.06 -34.40 -42.42
N HIS A 859 -19.82 -34.41 -43.73
CA HIS A 859 -18.56 -33.93 -44.30
C HIS A 859 -18.33 -32.46 -43.95
N SER A 860 -19.33 -31.60 -44.12
CA SER A 860 -19.24 -30.17 -43.82
C SER A 860 -19.00 -29.89 -42.32
N ALA A 861 -19.69 -30.61 -41.43
CA ALA A 861 -19.49 -30.52 -39.99
C ALA A 861 -18.08 -30.97 -39.57
N ASN A 862 -17.54 -32.03 -40.19
CA ASN A 862 -16.19 -32.52 -39.94
C ASN A 862 -15.12 -31.51 -40.39
N VAL A 863 -15.27 -30.89 -41.56
CA VAL A 863 -14.36 -29.85 -42.04
C VAL A 863 -14.33 -28.66 -41.09
N TYR A 864 -15.51 -28.21 -40.62
CA TYR A 864 -15.60 -27.15 -39.62
C TYR A 864 -14.91 -27.53 -38.30
N ALA A 865 -15.14 -28.75 -37.81
CA ALA A 865 -14.49 -29.27 -36.60
C ALA A 865 -12.95 -29.29 -36.72
N VAL A 866 -12.43 -29.74 -37.87
CA VAL A 866 -10.98 -29.76 -38.14
C VAL A 866 -10.39 -28.35 -38.15
N LEU A 867 -11.07 -27.38 -38.77
CA LEU A 867 -10.62 -25.98 -38.78
C LEU A 867 -10.60 -25.38 -37.36
N VAL A 868 -11.60 -25.67 -36.54
CA VAL A 868 -11.66 -25.23 -35.13
C VAL A 868 -10.53 -25.87 -34.31
N ILE A 869 -10.32 -27.18 -34.42
CA ILE A 869 -9.25 -27.89 -33.70
C ILE A 869 -7.87 -27.40 -34.16
N SER A 870 -7.67 -27.22 -35.46
CA SER A 870 -6.42 -26.69 -36.03
C SER A 870 -6.10 -25.29 -35.50
N SER A 871 -7.12 -24.43 -35.39
CA SER A 871 -7.00 -23.13 -34.73
C SER A 871 -6.53 -23.32 -33.28
N ILE A 872 -7.24 -24.11 -32.47
CA ILE A 872 -6.91 -24.30 -31.04
C ILE A 872 -5.48 -24.83 -30.84
N VAL A 873 -5.07 -25.83 -31.63
CA VAL A 873 -3.73 -26.43 -31.56
C VAL A 873 -2.65 -25.41 -31.94
N SER A 874 -2.90 -24.61 -32.99
CA SER A 874 -1.98 -23.54 -33.41
C SER A 874 -1.87 -22.44 -32.35
N GLY A 875 -2.99 -22.02 -31.77
CA GLY A 875 -3.02 -21.07 -30.66
C GLY A 875 -2.28 -21.58 -29.42
N PHE A 876 -2.41 -22.88 -29.12
CA PHE A 876 -1.71 -23.52 -28.00
C PHE A 876 -0.21 -23.60 -28.21
N ALA A 877 0.23 -24.08 -29.38
CA ALA A 877 1.64 -24.12 -29.76
C ALA A 877 2.27 -22.73 -29.68
N SER A 878 1.61 -21.72 -30.26
CA SER A 878 2.02 -20.32 -30.18
C SER A 878 2.17 -19.83 -28.74
N SER A 879 1.17 -20.09 -27.89
CA SER A 879 1.15 -19.65 -26.49
C SER A 879 2.29 -20.26 -25.66
N VAL A 880 2.54 -21.57 -25.81
CA VAL A 880 3.63 -22.28 -25.10
C VAL A 880 4.99 -21.74 -25.53
N LEU A 881 5.23 -21.61 -26.83
CA LEU A 881 6.50 -21.11 -27.37
C LEU A 881 6.76 -19.66 -26.93
N HIS A 882 5.72 -18.82 -26.93
CA HIS A 882 5.84 -17.44 -26.46
C HIS A 882 6.16 -17.36 -24.97
N ALA A 883 5.50 -18.17 -24.14
CA ALA A 883 5.77 -18.22 -22.70
C ALA A 883 7.20 -18.71 -22.39
N GLN A 884 7.72 -19.65 -23.18
CA GLN A 884 9.11 -20.10 -23.06
C GLN A 884 10.10 -19.00 -23.44
N ALA A 885 9.87 -18.30 -24.56
CA ALA A 885 10.72 -17.22 -25.02
C ALA A 885 10.83 -16.07 -23.97
N LEU A 886 9.70 -15.70 -23.37
CA LEU A 886 9.64 -14.71 -22.29
C LEU A 886 10.35 -15.20 -21.03
N SER A 887 10.21 -16.48 -20.67
CA SER A 887 10.86 -17.04 -19.48
C SER A 887 12.39 -17.04 -19.62
N VAL A 888 12.92 -17.39 -20.79
CA VAL A 888 14.38 -17.33 -21.07
C VAL A 888 14.89 -15.90 -20.96
N SER A 889 14.18 -14.95 -21.56
CA SER A 889 14.54 -13.53 -21.51
C SER A 889 14.55 -12.99 -20.07
N ALA A 890 13.53 -13.33 -19.29
CA ALA A 890 13.44 -12.92 -17.89
C ALA A 890 14.57 -13.50 -17.02
N ASN A 891 15.03 -14.72 -17.32
CA ASN A 891 16.15 -15.33 -16.60
C ASN A 891 17.49 -14.68 -16.92
N LEU A 892 17.72 -14.29 -18.18
CA LEU A 892 18.91 -13.55 -18.56
C LEU A 892 18.98 -12.20 -17.82
N MET A 893 17.87 -11.45 -17.82
CA MET A 893 17.79 -10.18 -17.11
C MET A 893 17.99 -10.34 -15.59
N PHE A 894 17.43 -11.40 -15.01
CA PHE A 894 17.59 -11.71 -13.59
C PHE A 894 19.05 -12.02 -13.24
N HIS A 895 19.75 -12.80 -14.08
CA HIS A 895 21.16 -13.12 -13.89
C HIS A 895 22.02 -11.86 -13.98
N ASP A 896 21.89 -11.08 -15.05
CA ASP A 896 22.65 -9.84 -15.26
C ASP A 896 22.45 -8.85 -14.10
N MET A 897 21.20 -8.71 -13.63
CA MET A 897 20.87 -7.85 -12.49
C MET A 897 21.51 -8.37 -11.19
N THR A 898 21.47 -9.68 -10.93
CA THR A 898 22.01 -10.27 -9.71
C THR A 898 23.52 -10.13 -9.64
N VAL A 899 24.22 -10.40 -10.75
CA VAL A 899 25.67 -10.20 -10.87
C VAL A 899 26.03 -8.72 -10.64
N ALA A 900 25.30 -7.79 -11.27
CA ALA A 900 25.58 -6.37 -11.13
C ALA A 900 25.35 -5.87 -9.69
N LEU A 901 24.30 -6.34 -9.01
CA LEU A 901 24.01 -5.96 -7.63
C LEU A 901 25.04 -6.52 -6.66
N LEU A 902 25.39 -7.80 -6.77
CA LEU A 902 26.37 -8.42 -5.87
C LEU A 902 27.76 -7.76 -6.01
N ARG A 903 28.15 -7.33 -7.21
CA ARG A 903 29.42 -6.63 -7.45
C ARG A 903 29.40 -5.13 -7.14
N ALA A 904 28.26 -4.56 -6.74
CA ALA A 904 28.17 -3.13 -6.42
C ALA A 904 29.01 -2.77 -5.17
N PRO A 905 29.61 -1.56 -5.09
CA PRO A 905 30.39 -1.15 -3.92
C PRO A 905 29.51 -0.92 -2.69
N MET A 906 30.06 -1.05 -1.47
CA MET A 906 29.31 -0.82 -0.21
C MET A 906 28.63 0.56 -0.14
N LYS A 907 29.22 1.59 -0.76
CA LYS A 907 28.62 2.92 -0.88
C LYS A 907 27.20 2.89 -1.48
N PHE A 908 26.95 2.00 -2.44
CA PHE A 908 25.62 1.82 -3.04
C PHE A 908 24.59 1.31 -2.03
N PHE A 909 24.97 0.37 -1.17
CA PHE A 909 24.08 -0.23 -0.17
C PHE A 909 23.80 0.68 1.03
N TYR A 910 24.69 1.64 1.31
CA TYR A 910 24.43 2.65 2.33
C TYR A 910 23.43 3.72 1.87
N THR A 911 23.41 4.03 0.57
CA THR A 911 22.48 5.02 0.01
C THR A 911 21.16 4.42 -0.46
N THR A 912 21.14 3.12 -0.77
CA THR A 912 19.98 2.43 -1.34
C THR A 912 19.34 1.53 -0.30
N PRO A 913 18.08 1.77 0.08
CA PRO A 913 17.35 0.90 0.99
C PRO A 913 17.32 -0.54 0.49
N VAL A 914 17.52 -1.51 1.38
CA VAL A 914 17.40 -2.94 1.02
C VAL A 914 15.99 -3.26 0.48
N GLY A 915 14.96 -2.58 1.00
CA GLY A 915 13.58 -2.67 0.51
C GLY A 915 13.43 -2.30 -0.98
N GLU A 916 14.14 -1.28 -1.46
CA GLU A 916 14.11 -0.90 -2.87
C GLU A 916 14.80 -1.93 -3.76
N LEU A 917 15.82 -2.62 -3.25
CA LEU A 917 16.46 -3.72 -3.95
C LEU A 917 15.53 -4.93 -4.07
N PHE A 918 14.79 -5.27 -3.01
CA PHE A 918 13.79 -6.35 -3.06
C PHE A 918 12.68 -6.07 -4.07
N ASN A 919 12.20 -4.82 -4.15
CA ASN A 919 11.18 -4.46 -5.13
C ASN A 919 11.62 -4.65 -6.59
N ARG A 920 12.92 -4.74 -6.87
CA ARG A 920 13.42 -5.06 -8.23
C ARG A 920 13.37 -6.56 -8.56
N TYR A 921 13.24 -7.42 -7.54
CA TYR A 921 13.21 -8.88 -7.67
C TYR A 921 11.80 -9.49 -7.65
N PHE A 922 10.80 -8.70 -7.25
CA PHE A 922 9.37 -8.98 -7.41
C PHE A 922 8.94 -8.64 -8.83
#